data_AF-A0A4V6N7A7-F1
#
_entry.id   AF-A0A4V6N7A7-F1
#
_cell.length_a   1.000
_cell.length_b   1.000
_cell.length_c   1.000
_cell.angle_alpha   90.00
_cell.angle_beta   90.00
_cell.angle_gamma   90.00
#
_symmetry.space_group_name_H-M   'P 1'
#
loop_
_entity.id
_entity.type
_entity.pdbx_description
1 polymer ?
#
loop_
_entity_poly.entity_id
_entity_poly.type
_entity_poly.pdbx_seq_one_letter_code
_entity_poly.pdbx_strand_id
1 'polypeptide(L)'
;MSSDMLFCIDYHPLYSSSSSSVSDDSLNSLSPLSSPPSDIEMAEGFHPAHDSIPEGQTVDSTAGAHTDTLDEAFMAQSRAQPPLSPIAKRRASTSLLSAVNSTPYRASVESSERWPDSGKPKDSALKAWLNALLADKISRDYPVVDFIATVFGFTKDDLVEKLHERSEDSPYRLSRKDCKRYIRGLFKKHSAKSVERTAYEPLQNILQDLLDQLSSDLPSNGTLLVSMDDREPETHFARLRPDFLWGWILEKKKQRLRASSGAGELKKTLQQKLVAKPFESIVDFGRLSEPARASSDTFNEPGVSSNGSDDHSSVPPSRDARDQTADIQVPSLSSVSIGGKRKADELTDSQVPSARRKKTKPTPPPSDIGTTTSGVFLTPDPIPANMPIHANELQIIKYIHEVGTNGIRAYSTGFLIEEYAMTLWYMDRMGVVKSVSFDFIEEPHFLLLYLAATKYATPRQLGFFPMLRFPENKITAKVLQDYKGVSLDLSGSEDMQSTVLDDFRLLIDVDLKNNRQLVYPFSSVGRATIVIPVKADSSSASARKLCGTGDGVVKISWQSKSRQAEDFYVRTARESLKIDDSTKKMLKHIVDIKCSLTRSMEELELPRAFMTNLAKENVEERVCRVLVMDAYLPLKLVGSPKDFQVIFIGVVRGHRAVWKACRILHRDISINNIMFYLDKHGKVVGVLCDWDIAKEIPESETGIDTIVRDAILAKISPQLPTVSTAPPARTEHSIQQPTSTDAEESASHHHRFRTGTFPFMALDLLNYLTPPQHLYRFDLESFFYVLVTFLATFDPEKKKIGLVYPWLGADFQAVGLVKSSFVKQSAPVQKIVSSGPAVAYTALCRPWVRKLLGTVMLKLTSSYDQIVAAISSSWLVHLDDEETASVQEKIDVVWAEIHPLVVAREEILTYKTFMACLGEQVGDDD
;
A
#
# COMPACT_ATOMS: atom_id res chain seq x y z
N MET A 1 24.49 -2.30 -43.12
CA MET A 1 25.82 -2.82 -42.76
C MET A 1 26.02 -2.48 -41.29
N SER A 2 26.01 -3.46 -40.39
CA SER A 2 27.10 -4.42 -40.08
C SER A 2 28.16 -3.76 -39.16
N SER A 3 28.61 -4.33 -38.05
CA SER A 3 28.41 -5.71 -37.54
C SER A 3 28.11 -5.78 -36.03
N ASP A 4 27.61 -6.92 -35.59
CA ASP A 4 27.45 -7.31 -34.18
C ASP A 4 28.80 -7.49 -33.45
N MET A 5 28.74 -7.51 -32.11
CA MET A 5 29.58 -8.42 -31.32
C MET A 5 28.89 -8.78 -30.00
N LEU A 6 28.45 -10.03 -29.87
CA LEU A 6 28.05 -10.64 -28.60
C LEU A 6 29.29 -11.11 -27.82
N PHE A 7 29.19 -11.17 -26.49
CA PHE A 7 29.52 -12.38 -25.74
C PHE A 7 28.87 -12.36 -24.34
N CYS A 8 28.15 -13.43 -24.00
CA CYS A 8 27.70 -13.70 -22.63
C CYS A 8 28.74 -14.54 -21.89
N ILE A 9 28.76 -14.44 -20.56
CA ILE A 9 29.15 -15.57 -19.69
C ILE A 9 28.10 -15.68 -18.58
N ASP A 10 27.16 -16.60 -18.77
CA ASP A 10 26.29 -17.09 -17.69
C ASP A 10 27.04 -18.09 -16.81
N TYR A 11 26.66 -18.18 -15.53
CA TYR A 11 26.96 -19.34 -14.70
C TYR A 11 25.79 -19.65 -13.76
N HIS A 12 24.83 -20.41 -14.27
CA HIS A 12 23.89 -21.15 -13.43
C HIS A 12 24.60 -22.39 -12.85
N PRO A 13 24.21 -22.80 -11.64
CA PRO A 13 23.67 -24.14 -11.51
C PRO A 13 22.14 -24.14 -11.33
N LEU A 14 21.49 -25.16 -11.86
CA LEU A 14 20.25 -25.70 -11.30
C LEU A 14 20.67 -26.79 -10.28
N TYR A 15 19.83 -27.17 -9.32
CA TYR A 15 18.82 -28.20 -9.55
C TYR A 15 17.65 -28.15 -8.55
N SER A 16 16.46 -28.44 -9.07
CA SER A 16 15.35 -29.07 -8.31
C SER A 16 15.76 -30.52 -7.94
N SER A 17 15.15 -31.22 -6.97
CA SER A 17 13.70 -31.47 -6.95
C SER A 17 13.18 -32.09 -5.64
N SER A 18 11.86 -32.33 -5.65
CA SER A 18 11.03 -33.04 -4.67
C SER A 18 11.59 -34.38 -4.15
N SER A 19 11.26 -34.65 -2.88
CA SER A 19 11.48 -35.91 -2.18
C SER A 19 10.54 -37.05 -2.62
N SER A 20 11.08 -38.26 -2.83
CA SER A 20 10.36 -39.53 -2.62
C SER A 20 11.31 -40.74 -2.46
N SER A 21 11.63 -41.07 -1.20
CA SER A 21 11.70 -42.43 -0.60
C SER A 21 12.44 -43.62 -1.27
N VAL A 22 13.13 -44.40 -0.41
CA VAL A 22 13.44 -45.86 -0.44
C VAL A 22 14.90 -46.31 -0.73
N SER A 23 15.48 -46.95 0.31
CA SER A 23 16.56 -47.98 0.41
C SER A 23 17.93 -47.86 -0.30
N ASP A 24 18.98 -47.75 0.52
CA ASP A 24 20.16 -48.64 0.67
C ASP A 24 21.13 -49.04 -0.47
N ASP A 25 22.28 -49.53 0.01
CA ASP A 25 23.30 -50.39 -0.62
C ASP A 25 24.23 -49.86 -1.75
N SER A 26 25.24 -49.09 -1.31
CA SER A 26 26.65 -49.54 -1.32
C SER A 26 27.55 -49.43 -2.60
N LEU A 27 28.85 -49.30 -2.31
CA LEU A 27 30.04 -49.78 -3.06
C LEU A 27 30.47 -49.16 -4.43
N ASN A 28 31.66 -48.54 -4.36
CA ASN A 28 32.83 -48.75 -5.24
C ASN A 28 32.81 -48.41 -6.76
N SER A 29 33.37 -47.22 -7.04
CA SER A 29 34.68 -47.04 -7.73
C SER A 29 34.84 -47.22 -9.27
N LEU A 30 36.00 -46.74 -9.74
CA LEU A 30 36.67 -46.94 -11.05
C LEU A 30 36.18 -46.16 -12.29
N SER A 31 36.98 -45.12 -12.57
CA SER A 31 37.25 -44.43 -13.85
C SER A 31 38.07 -45.31 -14.83
N PRO A 32 38.52 -44.83 -16.03
CA PRO A 32 38.04 -43.79 -16.95
C PRO A 32 38.10 -44.22 -18.46
N LEU A 33 38.00 -43.27 -19.41
CA LEU A 33 38.17 -43.39 -20.88
C LEU A 33 37.01 -44.14 -21.61
N SER A 34 36.80 -44.06 -22.93
CA SER A 34 37.59 -43.49 -24.04
C SER A 34 36.72 -42.77 -25.13
N SER A 35 37.34 -42.39 -26.26
CA SER A 35 36.86 -41.47 -27.31
C SER A 35 35.96 -42.12 -28.41
N PRO A 36 35.43 -41.38 -29.42
CA PRO A 36 34.32 -41.82 -30.30
C PRO A 36 34.77 -42.60 -31.57
N PRO A 37 33.82 -43.05 -32.41
CA PRO A 37 33.62 -42.40 -33.74
C PRO A 37 32.10 -42.33 -34.17
N SER A 38 31.61 -41.31 -34.89
CA SER A 38 31.51 -41.07 -36.38
C SER A 38 30.31 -41.73 -37.13
N ASP A 39 29.89 -41.07 -38.22
CA ASP A 39 29.19 -41.61 -39.42
C ASP A 39 27.69 -42.03 -39.33
N ILE A 40 26.81 -41.95 -40.36
CA ILE A 40 26.73 -41.20 -41.66
C ILE A 40 25.25 -41.18 -42.17
N GLU A 41 24.98 -40.63 -43.38
CA GLU A 41 23.72 -40.54 -44.16
C GLU A 41 22.85 -39.27 -43.92
N MET A 42 22.46 -38.42 -44.90
CA MET A 42 22.03 -38.53 -46.34
C MET A 42 20.54 -38.92 -46.51
N ALA A 43 19.70 -38.31 -47.37
CA ALA A 43 19.79 -37.08 -48.20
C ALA A 43 18.38 -36.64 -48.71
N GLU A 44 18.30 -35.45 -49.37
CA GLU A 44 17.23 -34.98 -50.31
C GLU A 44 15.76 -34.84 -49.83
N GLY A 45 14.90 -33.95 -50.39
CA GLY A 45 15.07 -32.93 -51.43
C GLY A 45 13.77 -32.15 -51.78
N PHE A 46 13.82 -31.35 -52.86
CA PHE A 46 12.76 -30.59 -53.58
C PHE A 46 12.41 -29.11 -53.25
N HIS A 47 12.36 -28.32 -54.34
CA HIS A 47 12.06 -26.88 -54.55
C HIS A 47 11.02 -26.77 -55.73
N PRO A 48 10.60 -25.61 -56.33
CA PRO A 48 11.24 -24.27 -56.55
C PRO A 48 10.48 -23.12 -55.82
N ALA A 49 10.03 -21.94 -56.33
CA ALA A 49 10.06 -21.15 -57.60
C ALA A 49 9.93 -19.62 -57.26
N HIS A 50 10.42 -18.63 -58.02
CA HIS A 50 10.10 -18.11 -59.39
C HIS A 50 8.67 -17.56 -59.56
N ASP A 51 8.38 -16.34 -60.07
CA ASP A 51 9.15 -15.15 -60.52
C ASP A 51 8.26 -13.87 -60.31
N SER A 52 8.69 -12.60 -60.36
CA SER A 52 9.28 -11.85 -61.50
C SER A 52 9.52 -10.35 -61.14
N ILE A 53 10.23 -9.60 -62.00
CA ILE A 53 10.46 -8.14 -61.95
C ILE A 53 10.00 -7.52 -63.30
N PRO A 54 9.58 -6.24 -63.34
CA PRO A 54 10.37 -5.19 -64.04
C PRO A 54 10.44 -3.90 -63.18
N GLU A 55 11.51 -3.09 -63.18
CA GLU A 55 12.01 -2.21 -64.26
C GLU A 55 10.94 -1.25 -64.83
N GLY A 56 11.15 0.06 -64.95
CA GLY A 56 12.28 0.93 -64.54
C GLY A 56 12.32 2.20 -65.41
N GLN A 57 12.89 3.32 -64.93
CA GLN A 57 13.35 4.43 -65.78
C GLN A 57 14.26 5.44 -65.05
N THR A 58 15.02 6.20 -65.83
CA THR A 58 16.07 7.16 -65.42
C THR A 58 15.80 8.57 -66.02
N VAL A 59 16.82 9.44 -66.07
CA VAL A 59 16.81 10.85 -66.55
C VAL A 59 16.22 11.83 -65.51
N ASP A 60 16.86 12.87 -64.94
CA ASP A 60 18.10 13.66 -65.14
C ASP A 60 17.85 15.13 -65.56
N SER A 61 18.77 16.02 -65.11
CA SER A 61 19.06 17.40 -65.55
C SER A 61 18.22 18.60 -65.06
N THR A 62 18.94 19.72 -64.84
CA THR A 62 18.50 21.15 -64.69
C THR A 62 17.66 21.54 -63.44
N ALA A 63 17.84 22.67 -62.74
CA ALA A 63 18.55 23.97 -62.86
C ALA A 63 17.71 25.17 -63.36
N GLY A 64 17.92 26.35 -62.72
CA GLY A 64 17.06 27.55 -62.80
C GLY A 64 16.34 27.77 -61.46
N ALA A 65 16.64 28.73 -60.59
CA ALA A 65 17.25 30.06 -60.69
C ALA A 65 16.36 31.14 -61.33
N HIS A 66 15.83 32.04 -60.51
CA HIS A 66 15.50 33.43 -60.84
C HIS A 66 15.62 34.30 -59.57
N THR A 67 15.87 35.59 -59.76
CA THR A 67 16.29 36.56 -58.73
C THR A 67 15.31 37.76 -58.67
N ASP A 68 15.75 38.85 -58.01
CA ASP A 68 15.25 40.23 -58.14
C ASP A 68 14.01 40.60 -57.30
N THR A 69 13.93 41.77 -56.64
CA THR A 69 14.97 42.77 -56.29
C THR A 69 14.56 43.59 -55.06
N LEU A 70 15.59 44.06 -54.32
CA LEU A 70 15.77 45.34 -53.63
C LEU A 70 14.58 46.32 -53.44
N ASP A 71 14.54 46.98 -52.27
CA ASP A 71 14.46 48.45 -52.19
C ASP A 71 15.06 49.01 -50.87
N GLU A 72 15.37 50.31 -50.81
CA GLU A 72 16.04 51.00 -49.66
C GLU A 72 15.36 52.37 -49.33
N ALA A 73 15.71 53.19 -48.32
CA ALA A 73 16.90 53.32 -47.47
C ALA A 73 16.60 54.00 -46.09
N PHE A 74 17.58 54.76 -45.58
CA PHE A 74 17.61 55.71 -44.44
C PHE A 74 17.94 55.12 -43.04
N MET A 75 19.14 55.31 -42.44
CA MET A 75 19.91 56.53 -42.05
C MET A 75 19.29 57.31 -40.87
N ALA A 76 20.01 57.81 -39.84
CA ALA A 76 21.38 57.66 -39.28
C ALA A 76 21.41 58.34 -37.86
N GLN A 77 22.42 58.33 -36.96
CA GLN A 77 23.80 57.78 -36.90
C GLN A 77 24.03 57.16 -35.47
N SER A 78 25.05 57.30 -34.60
CA SER A 78 26.37 58.01 -34.40
C SER A 78 27.18 57.26 -33.31
N ARG A 79 28.48 56.94 -33.45
CA ARG A 79 29.68 57.65 -32.91
C ARG A 79 29.62 58.12 -31.43
N ALA A 80 30.66 58.01 -30.56
CA ALA A 80 31.97 57.30 -30.59
C ALA A 80 32.62 57.24 -29.16
N GLN A 81 33.77 56.55 -28.99
CA GLN A 81 34.62 56.44 -27.76
C GLN A 81 35.63 57.63 -27.64
N PRO A 82 36.65 57.71 -26.71
CA PRO A 82 37.13 56.86 -25.57
C PRO A 82 37.35 57.72 -24.27
N PRO A 83 38.36 57.60 -23.34
CA PRO A 83 39.38 56.57 -23.00
C PRO A 83 39.64 56.32 -21.45
N LEU A 84 40.77 55.64 -21.12
CA LEU A 84 41.57 55.63 -19.86
C LEU A 84 41.17 54.75 -18.64
N SER A 85 42.17 54.45 -17.80
CA SER A 85 42.22 53.45 -16.71
C SER A 85 42.99 53.99 -15.47
N PRO A 86 43.02 53.33 -14.27
CA PRO A 86 43.87 52.14 -14.06
C PRO A 86 43.43 51.08 -13.00
N ILE A 87 44.12 49.93 -13.08
CA ILE A 87 44.42 48.86 -12.10
C ILE A 87 43.92 49.04 -10.63
N ALA A 88 43.15 48.03 -10.14
CA ALA A 88 43.12 47.64 -8.72
C ALA A 88 42.86 46.11 -8.57
N LYS A 89 43.32 45.49 -7.47
CA LYS A 89 43.25 44.02 -7.23
C LYS A 89 42.33 43.68 -6.06
N ARG A 90 41.38 42.72 -6.24
CA ARG A 90 41.21 41.48 -5.40
C ARG A 90 39.80 40.84 -5.49
N ARG A 91 39.80 39.50 -5.49
CA ARG A 91 38.78 38.55 -4.98
C ARG A 91 37.28 38.82 -5.25
N ALA A 92 36.72 38.05 -6.19
CA ALA A 92 35.44 37.39 -6.01
C ALA A 92 35.52 36.00 -6.67
N SER A 93 35.41 34.91 -5.90
CA SER A 93 35.50 33.53 -6.39
C SER A 93 34.46 32.65 -5.70
N THR A 94 33.20 32.99 -5.91
CA THR A 94 32.03 32.32 -5.32
C THR A 94 30.94 32.15 -6.39
N SER A 95 31.17 31.20 -7.30
CA SER A 95 30.15 30.70 -8.23
C SER A 95 30.36 29.19 -8.38
N LEU A 96 29.57 28.39 -7.64
CA LEU A 96 29.34 26.95 -7.86
C LEU A 96 28.35 26.37 -6.81
N LEU A 97 27.18 27.00 -6.63
CA LEU A 97 26.03 26.42 -5.92
C LEU A 97 24.72 26.76 -6.65
N SER A 98 24.58 26.27 -7.88
CA SER A 98 23.33 26.33 -8.64
C SER A 98 22.37 25.23 -8.16
N ALA A 99 21.24 25.63 -7.56
CA ALA A 99 20.03 24.82 -7.33
C ALA A 99 20.27 23.36 -6.87
N VAL A 100 20.58 23.16 -5.58
CA VAL A 100 20.61 21.83 -4.96
C VAL A 100 19.17 21.35 -4.74
N ASN A 101 18.72 20.39 -5.55
CA ASN A 101 17.34 19.87 -5.56
C ASN A 101 16.90 19.29 -4.21
N SER A 102 15.86 19.88 -3.60
CA SER A 102 15.25 19.52 -2.32
C SER A 102 13.92 18.77 -2.51
N THR A 103 13.82 17.49 -2.10
CA THR A 103 12.55 16.78 -1.77
C THR A 103 12.81 15.31 -1.33
N PRO A 104 11.91 14.72 -0.51
CA PRO A 104 11.84 13.28 -0.24
C PRO A 104 11.38 12.46 -1.46
N TYR A 105 12.14 12.47 -2.56
CA TYR A 105 11.79 11.67 -3.73
C TYR A 105 11.92 10.18 -3.41
N ARG A 106 10.80 9.44 -3.48
CA ARG A 106 10.68 7.99 -3.21
C ARG A 106 11.06 7.57 -1.79
N ALA A 107 10.03 7.40 -0.94
CA ALA A 107 9.84 6.06 -0.36
C ALA A 107 9.65 5.10 -1.54
N SER A 108 10.50 4.08 -1.66
CA SER A 108 10.86 3.61 -3.00
C SER A 108 9.94 2.53 -3.56
N VAL A 109 9.38 2.81 -4.74
CA VAL A 109 8.81 1.82 -5.68
C VAL A 109 9.88 0.79 -6.10
N GLU A 110 11.17 1.09 -5.90
CA GLU A 110 12.33 0.18 -6.04
C GLU A 110 12.89 -0.29 -4.69
N SER A 111 12.18 -0.07 -3.57
CA SER A 111 12.36 -0.84 -2.34
C SER A 111 11.30 -1.93 -2.18
N SER A 112 10.40 -2.03 -3.16
CA SER A 112 9.53 -3.17 -3.44
C SER A 112 9.91 -3.71 -4.84
N GLU A 113 11.00 -4.48 -4.92
CA GLU A 113 11.52 -5.08 -6.15
C GLU A 113 11.00 -6.53 -6.39
N ARG A 114 9.71 -6.74 -6.11
CA ARG A 114 8.87 -7.83 -6.67
C ARG A 114 8.91 -7.99 -8.20
N TRP A 115 9.56 -7.06 -8.91
CA TRP A 115 9.42 -6.85 -10.34
C TRP A 115 10.72 -7.24 -11.05
N PRO A 116 10.72 -8.28 -11.91
CA PRO A 116 11.90 -8.59 -12.74
C PRO A 116 12.21 -7.42 -13.68
N ASP A 117 13.46 -7.33 -14.16
CA ASP A 117 14.15 -6.15 -14.73
C ASP A 117 13.34 -5.27 -15.72
N SER A 118 12.33 -5.84 -16.36
CA SER A 118 11.22 -5.14 -17.02
C SER A 118 10.47 -4.06 -16.20
N GLY A 119 10.65 -4.01 -14.88
CA GLY A 119 10.12 -2.95 -14.01
C GLY A 119 8.59 -2.86 -13.92
N LYS A 120 7.84 -3.92 -14.24
CA LYS A 120 6.37 -3.95 -14.24
C LYS A 120 5.77 -5.18 -13.54
N PRO A 121 4.66 -5.06 -12.80
CA PRO A 121 3.96 -6.19 -12.20
C PRO A 121 3.46 -7.25 -13.17
N LYS A 122 3.58 -8.52 -12.78
CA LYS A 122 2.78 -9.62 -13.34
C LYS A 122 1.39 -9.57 -12.69
N ASP A 123 0.33 -9.47 -13.49
CA ASP A 123 -1.07 -9.35 -13.05
C ASP A 123 -1.46 -10.41 -12.01
N SER A 124 -1.02 -11.67 -12.20
CA SER A 124 -1.25 -12.77 -11.25
C SER A 124 -0.63 -12.55 -9.86
N ALA A 125 0.55 -11.93 -9.77
CA ALA A 125 1.21 -11.65 -8.49
C ALA A 125 0.53 -10.50 -7.74
N LEU A 126 0.00 -9.51 -8.47
CA LEU A 126 -0.81 -8.42 -7.90
C LEU A 126 -2.20 -8.90 -7.46
N LYS A 127 -2.81 -9.82 -8.21
CA LYS A 127 -4.09 -10.46 -7.86
C LYS A 127 -3.98 -11.34 -6.62
N ALA A 128 -2.99 -12.23 -6.56
CA ALA A 128 -2.73 -13.04 -5.36
C ALA A 128 -2.45 -12.17 -4.12
N TRP A 129 -1.80 -11.02 -4.32
CA TRP A 129 -1.55 -10.03 -3.28
C TRP A 129 -2.82 -9.35 -2.78
N LEU A 130 -3.66 -8.81 -3.68
CA LEU A 130 -4.97 -8.23 -3.32
C LEU A 130 -5.86 -9.25 -2.61
N ASN A 131 -5.87 -10.51 -3.06
CA ASN A 131 -6.66 -11.57 -2.46
C ASN A 131 -6.21 -11.92 -1.04
N ALA A 132 -4.90 -11.87 -0.75
CA ALA A 132 -4.39 -12.08 0.60
C ALA A 132 -4.64 -10.85 1.51
N LEU A 133 -4.50 -9.64 0.96
CA LEU A 133 -4.72 -8.38 1.69
C LEU A 133 -6.18 -8.17 2.12
N LEU A 134 -7.13 -8.67 1.33
CA LEU A 134 -8.57 -8.41 1.46
C LEU A 134 -9.41 -9.60 1.94
N ALA A 135 -8.79 -10.72 2.32
CA ALA A 135 -9.49 -11.97 2.67
C ALA A 135 -10.58 -11.81 3.74
N ASP A 136 -10.40 -10.83 4.63
CA ASP A 136 -11.22 -10.46 5.79
C ASP A 136 -11.80 -9.04 5.69
N LYS A 137 -11.59 -8.32 4.57
CA LYS A 137 -11.82 -6.86 4.45
C LYS A 137 -12.77 -6.48 3.31
N ILE A 138 -13.76 -7.32 3.04
CA ILE A 138 -14.80 -7.06 2.02
C ILE A 138 -16.18 -7.17 2.67
N SER A 139 -16.85 -6.03 2.82
CA SER A 139 -18.28 -6.00 3.10
C SER A 139 -19.04 -6.17 1.79
N ARG A 140 -19.98 -7.11 1.74
CA ARG A 140 -20.77 -7.46 0.56
C ARG A 140 -22.19 -6.92 0.68
N ASP A 141 -22.92 -6.92 -0.43
CA ASP A 141 -24.38 -6.81 -0.49
C ASP A 141 -24.97 -5.55 0.18
N TYR A 142 -24.26 -4.43 0.08
CA TYR A 142 -24.73 -3.12 0.55
C TYR A 142 -25.86 -2.57 -0.35
N PRO A 143 -26.97 -2.00 0.18
CA PRO A 143 -28.08 -1.52 -0.65
C PRO A 143 -27.68 -0.42 -1.64
N VAL A 144 -28.18 -0.44 -2.87
CA VAL A 144 -27.73 0.48 -3.94
C VAL A 144 -28.08 1.95 -3.64
N VAL A 145 -29.28 2.22 -3.13
CA VAL A 145 -29.70 3.60 -2.77
C VAL A 145 -28.83 4.12 -1.63
N ASP A 146 -28.70 3.37 -0.54
CA ASP A 146 -27.86 3.75 0.60
C ASP A 146 -26.39 3.89 0.19
N PHE A 147 -25.89 3.08 -0.74
CA PHE A 147 -24.53 3.20 -1.28
C PHE A 147 -24.35 4.55 -1.97
N ILE A 148 -25.26 4.92 -2.89
CA ILE A 148 -25.13 6.16 -3.66
C ILE A 148 -25.31 7.38 -2.75
N ALA A 149 -26.30 7.35 -1.86
CA ALA A 149 -26.52 8.40 -0.86
C ALA A 149 -25.30 8.57 0.07
N THR A 150 -24.74 7.49 0.60
CA THR A 150 -23.63 7.55 1.57
C THR A 150 -22.28 7.88 0.90
N VAL A 151 -22.03 7.39 -0.32
CA VAL A 151 -20.73 7.58 -1.01
C VAL A 151 -20.67 8.91 -1.76
N PHE A 152 -21.77 9.31 -2.42
CA PHE A 152 -21.80 10.48 -3.28
C PHE A 152 -22.65 11.64 -2.75
N GLY A 153 -23.37 11.48 -1.64
CA GLY A 153 -24.25 12.52 -1.09
C GLY A 153 -25.35 12.92 -2.08
N PHE A 154 -25.93 11.94 -2.77
CA PHE A 154 -26.93 12.13 -3.82
C PHE A 154 -28.06 11.09 -3.66
N THR A 155 -29.30 11.57 -3.65
CA THR A 155 -30.51 10.83 -3.27
C THR A 155 -31.54 10.79 -4.41
N LYS A 156 -32.70 10.20 -4.12
CA LYS A 156 -33.90 10.25 -4.98
C LYS A 156 -34.43 11.68 -5.12
N ASP A 157 -34.50 12.42 -4.01
CA ASP A 157 -35.01 13.80 -3.97
C ASP A 157 -34.09 14.75 -4.73
N ASP A 158 -32.77 14.57 -4.62
CA ASP A 158 -31.78 15.28 -5.45
C ASP A 158 -32.04 15.11 -6.96
N LEU A 159 -32.56 13.95 -7.37
CA LEU A 159 -32.88 13.65 -8.76
C LEU A 159 -34.17 14.36 -9.19
N VAL A 160 -35.18 14.44 -8.32
CA VAL A 160 -36.45 15.14 -8.58
C VAL A 160 -36.27 16.66 -8.56
N GLU A 161 -35.69 17.21 -7.49
CA GLU A 161 -35.55 18.65 -7.30
C GLU A 161 -34.55 19.28 -8.27
N LYS A 162 -33.31 18.76 -8.31
CA LYS A 162 -32.19 19.49 -8.91
C LYS A 162 -32.20 19.41 -10.44
N LEU A 163 -32.70 18.32 -11.00
CA LEU A 163 -32.79 18.14 -12.46
C LEU A 163 -34.07 18.72 -13.08
N HIS A 164 -35.00 19.18 -12.23
CA HIS A 164 -36.39 19.53 -12.54
C HIS A 164 -37.23 18.30 -12.95
N GLU A 165 -38.49 18.27 -12.54
CA GLU A 165 -39.44 17.28 -13.02
C GLU A 165 -39.61 17.41 -14.55
N ARG A 166 -39.10 16.41 -15.28
CA ARG A 166 -39.43 16.22 -16.69
C ARG A 166 -40.90 15.84 -16.81
N SER A 167 -41.65 16.57 -17.63
CA SER A 167 -43.06 16.25 -17.91
C SER A 167 -43.22 14.83 -18.48
N GLU A 168 -44.43 14.27 -18.35
CA GLU A 168 -44.79 12.94 -18.85
C GLU A 168 -44.51 12.76 -20.37
N ASP A 169 -44.49 13.86 -21.13
CA ASP A 169 -44.10 13.88 -22.54
C ASP A 169 -42.60 13.58 -22.77
N SER A 170 -41.73 14.04 -21.85
CA SER A 170 -40.26 14.04 -21.99
C SER A 170 -39.47 13.36 -20.84
N PRO A 171 -39.91 12.23 -20.26
CA PRO A 171 -39.22 11.56 -19.17
C PRO A 171 -37.85 11.01 -19.61
N TYR A 172 -37.04 10.63 -18.63
CA TYR A 172 -35.77 9.94 -18.87
C TYR A 172 -35.99 8.59 -19.57
N ARG A 173 -35.15 8.28 -20.57
CA ARG A 173 -35.32 7.11 -21.44
C ARG A 173 -33.98 6.44 -21.79
N LEU A 174 -34.01 5.11 -21.92
CA LEU A 174 -32.90 4.33 -22.47
C LEU A 174 -32.96 4.31 -24.01
N SER A 175 -31.82 4.48 -24.70
CA SER A 175 -31.69 4.21 -26.15
C SER A 175 -32.18 2.80 -26.51
N ARG A 176 -33.42 2.71 -27.01
CA ARG A 176 -34.02 1.46 -27.53
C ARG A 176 -33.18 0.81 -28.63
N LYS A 177 -32.35 1.58 -29.32
CA LYS A 177 -31.42 1.12 -30.37
C LYS A 177 -30.23 0.40 -29.74
N ASP A 178 -29.54 1.05 -28.80
CA ASP A 178 -28.27 0.56 -28.28
C ASP A 178 -28.45 -0.51 -27.20
N CYS A 179 -29.52 -0.46 -26.39
CA CYS A 179 -29.94 -1.60 -25.57
C CYS A 179 -30.19 -2.85 -26.43
N LYS A 180 -30.88 -2.72 -27.58
CA LYS A 180 -31.07 -3.84 -28.52
C LYS A 180 -29.76 -4.31 -29.17
N ARG A 181 -28.76 -3.46 -29.35
CA ARG A 181 -27.43 -3.87 -29.84
C ARG A 181 -26.68 -4.68 -28.77
N TYR A 182 -26.66 -4.17 -27.54
CA TYR A 182 -26.03 -4.80 -26.38
C TYR A 182 -26.63 -6.17 -26.06
N ILE A 183 -27.96 -6.29 -26.07
CA ILE A 183 -28.69 -7.56 -25.87
C ILE A 183 -28.43 -8.56 -27.02
N ARG A 184 -28.42 -8.10 -28.27
CA ARG A 184 -28.35 -9.00 -29.45
C ARG A 184 -26.98 -9.61 -29.73
N GLY A 185 -25.89 -8.91 -29.41
CA GLY A 185 -24.54 -9.42 -29.64
C GLY A 185 -24.26 -9.84 -31.10
N LEU A 186 -24.30 -8.90 -32.05
CA LEU A 186 -24.09 -9.22 -33.48
C LEU A 186 -22.59 -9.20 -33.84
N PHE A 187 -21.94 -10.36 -33.70
CA PHE A 187 -20.47 -10.47 -33.73
C PHE A 187 -19.87 -10.84 -35.10
N LYS A 188 -18.77 -10.16 -35.47
CA LYS A 188 -17.84 -10.66 -36.49
C LYS A 188 -17.08 -11.88 -35.93
N LYS A 189 -17.05 -12.98 -36.69
CA LYS A 189 -16.97 -14.36 -36.17
C LYS A 189 -15.55 -14.86 -35.85
N HIS A 190 -14.70 -14.07 -35.18
CA HIS A 190 -13.25 -14.35 -35.12
C HIS A 190 -12.57 -14.45 -33.74
N SER A 191 -13.20 -14.10 -32.60
CA SER A 191 -12.74 -14.59 -31.28
C SER A 191 -13.78 -14.39 -30.18
N ALA A 192 -13.61 -15.05 -29.02
CA ALA A 192 -14.39 -14.72 -27.83
C ALA A 192 -14.18 -13.26 -27.37
N LYS A 193 -12.98 -12.70 -27.57
CA LYS A 193 -12.66 -11.31 -27.22
C LYS A 193 -13.32 -10.26 -28.13
N SER A 194 -13.92 -10.64 -29.27
CA SER A 194 -14.73 -9.68 -30.05
C SER A 194 -16.12 -9.47 -29.46
N VAL A 195 -16.59 -10.34 -28.57
CA VAL A 195 -17.90 -10.22 -27.91
C VAL A 195 -17.87 -9.06 -26.92
N GLU A 196 -16.96 -9.13 -25.95
CA GLU A 196 -16.74 -8.11 -24.92
C GLU A 196 -16.55 -6.72 -25.52
N ARG A 197 -15.58 -6.57 -26.45
CA ARG A 197 -15.29 -5.30 -27.14
C ARG A 197 -16.45 -4.72 -27.94
N THR A 198 -17.26 -5.54 -28.61
CA THR A 198 -18.42 -5.01 -29.38
C THR A 198 -19.64 -4.70 -28.50
N ALA A 199 -19.59 -5.05 -27.21
CA ALA A 199 -20.51 -4.53 -26.21
C ALA A 199 -20.06 -3.16 -25.63
N TYR A 200 -18.79 -2.76 -25.80
CA TYR A 200 -18.28 -1.47 -25.26
C TYR A 200 -18.99 -0.28 -25.90
N GLU A 201 -19.07 -0.24 -27.24
CA GLU A 201 -19.70 0.87 -27.97
C GLU A 201 -21.19 1.04 -27.62
N PRO A 202 -22.07 0.02 -27.70
CA PRO A 202 -23.47 0.20 -27.31
C PRO A 202 -23.66 0.47 -25.81
N LEU A 203 -22.79 -0.06 -24.92
CA LEU A 203 -22.85 0.31 -23.50
C LEU A 203 -22.47 1.78 -23.30
N GLN A 204 -21.36 2.24 -23.89
CA GLN A 204 -20.95 3.64 -23.85
C GLN A 204 -22.04 4.56 -24.40
N ASN A 205 -22.71 4.18 -25.49
CA ASN A 205 -23.84 4.92 -26.04
C ASN A 205 -25.01 5.02 -25.05
N ILE A 206 -25.39 3.93 -24.36
CA ILE A 206 -26.45 3.95 -23.34
C ILE A 206 -26.09 4.88 -22.18
N LEU A 207 -24.85 4.79 -21.69
CA LEU A 207 -24.38 5.59 -20.55
C LEU A 207 -24.29 7.09 -20.93
N GLN A 208 -23.81 7.41 -22.14
CA GLN A 208 -23.76 8.78 -22.63
C GLN A 208 -25.15 9.36 -22.93
N ASP A 209 -26.05 8.58 -23.54
CA ASP A 209 -27.45 8.96 -23.81
C ASP A 209 -28.19 9.35 -22.52
N LEU A 210 -27.95 8.65 -21.40
CA LEU A 210 -28.45 9.05 -20.08
C LEU A 210 -27.73 10.29 -19.51
N LEU A 211 -26.41 10.40 -19.66
CA LEU A 211 -25.63 11.56 -19.17
C LEU A 211 -25.99 12.86 -19.90
N ASP A 212 -26.33 12.79 -21.18
CA ASP A 212 -26.75 13.91 -22.02
C ASP A 212 -28.20 14.35 -21.70
N GLN A 213 -29.01 13.46 -21.11
CA GLN A 213 -30.35 13.79 -20.61
C GLN A 213 -30.33 14.51 -19.25
N LEU A 214 -29.24 14.43 -18.48
CA LEU A 214 -29.09 15.11 -17.20
C LEU A 214 -28.72 16.60 -17.40
N SER A 215 -29.35 17.52 -16.66
CA SER A 215 -29.23 18.98 -16.88
C SER A 215 -27.80 19.52 -17.01
N SER A 216 -27.61 20.49 -17.90
CA SER A 216 -26.39 21.28 -18.07
C SER A 216 -26.18 22.32 -16.98
N ASP A 217 -27.24 22.70 -16.28
CA ASP A 217 -27.30 23.97 -15.55
C ASP A 217 -26.84 23.81 -14.08
N LEU A 218 -26.84 22.56 -13.61
CA LEU A 218 -26.21 22.15 -12.36
C LEU A 218 -24.67 22.11 -12.51
N PRO A 219 -23.89 22.66 -11.56
CA PRO A 219 -22.44 22.58 -11.58
C PRO A 219 -21.91 21.14 -11.62
N SER A 220 -21.35 20.74 -12.76
CA SER A 220 -20.67 19.45 -12.90
C SER A 220 -19.19 19.55 -12.55
N ASN A 221 -18.64 18.45 -12.01
CA ASN A 221 -17.21 18.28 -11.72
C ASN A 221 -16.32 18.13 -12.98
N GLY A 222 -16.88 18.12 -14.19
CA GLY A 222 -16.14 18.01 -15.44
C GLY A 222 -15.49 16.64 -15.71
N THR A 223 -15.88 15.59 -14.96
CA THR A 223 -15.55 14.22 -15.35
C THR A 223 -16.35 13.81 -16.58
N LEU A 224 -15.76 12.95 -17.41
CA LEU A 224 -16.43 12.31 -18.52
C LEU A 224 -16.17 10.80 -18.46
N LEU A 225 -17.14 10.01 -18.89
CA LEU A 225 -16.96 8.57 -19.04
C LEU A 225 -16.10 8.28 -20.27
N VAL A 226 -14.97 7.64 -20.06
CA VAL A 226 -13.96 7.35 -21.07
C VAL A 226 -13.88 5.84 -21.29
N SER A 227 -14.14 5.39 -22.52
CA SER A 227 -13.73 4.06 -23.00
C SER A 227 -12.23 4.02 -23.25
N MET A 228 -11.61 2.89 -22.91
CA MET A 228 -10.15 2.72 -22.85
C MET A 228 -9.54 1.78 -23.90
N ASP A 229 -10.35 1.19 -24.80
CA ASP A 229 -9.87 0.18 -25.77
C ASP A 229 -8.68 0.70 -26.60
N ASP A 230 -8.75 1.97 -27.04
CA ASP A 230 -7.69 2.67 -27.79
C ASP A 230 -6.74 3.56 -26.95
N ARG A 231 -6.92 3.68 -25.62
CA ARG A 231 -6.16 4.64 -24.78
C ARG A 231 -5.05 4.01 -23.94
N GLU A 232 -3.84 4.57 -23.96
CA GLU A 232 -2.72 4.08 -23.15
C GLU A 232 -2.72 4.64 -21.72
N PRO A 233 -2.69 3.80 -20.67
CA PRO A 233 -2.53 4.28 -19.29
C PRO A 233 -1.07 4.71 -19.03
N GLU A 234 -0.89 5.95 -18.59
CA GLU A 234 0.39 6.47 -18.08
C GLU A 234 0.48 6.17 -16.58
N THR A 235 0.72 4.88 -16.26
CA THR A 235 0.80 4.35 -14.87
C THR A 235 1.93 3.33 -14.72
N HIS A 236 2.27 2.97 -13.47
CA HIS A 236 3.24 1.91 -13.19
C HIS A 236 2.76 0.51 -13.60
N PHE A 237 1.44 0.30 -13.74
CA PHE A 237 0.82 -0.98 -14.07
C PHE A 237 0.48 -1.12 -15.56
N ALA A 238 1.12 -0.30 -16.43
CA ALA A 238 0.84 -0.10 -17.86
C ALA A 238 1.06 -1.32 -18.80
N ARG A 239 0.34 -2.41 -18.52
CA ARG A 239 -0.12 -3.50 -19.40
C ARG A 239 -1.61 -3.82 -19.15
N LEU A 240 -2.23 -3.18 -18.15
CA LEU A 240 -3.59 -3.39 -17.71
C LEU A 240 -4.34 -2.06 -17.86
N ARG A 241 -5.61 -2.12 -18.28
CA ARG A 241 -6.49 -0.96 -18.50
C ARG A 241 -7.86 -1.36 -17.94
N PRO A 242 -8.56 -0.53 -17.16
CA PRO A 242 -9.99 -0.71 -16.98
C PRO A 242 -10.69 -0.49 -18.31
N ASP A 243 -11.83 -1.14 -18.55
CA ASP A 243 -12.61 -0.94 -19.79
C ASP A 243 -13.17 0.48 -19.89
N PHE A 244 -13.64 0.99 -18.74
CA PHE A 244 -14.21 2.33 -18.58
C PHE A 244 -13.51 3.09 -17.46
N LEU A 245 -13.49 4.42 -17.58
CA LEU A 245 -12.83 5.29 -16.63
C LEU A 245 -13.56 6.63 -16.54
N TRP A 246 -13.91 7.07 -15.33
CA TRP A 246 -14.37 8.44 -15.13
C TRP A 246 -13.15 9.36 -15.03
N GLY A 247 -12.94 10.24 -16.01
CA GLY A 247 -11.70 11.01 -16.11
C GLY A 247 -11.89 12.43 -16.61
N TRP A 248 -10.97 13.31 -16.20
CA TRP A 248 -10.93 14.71 -16.67
C TRP A 248 -10.10 14.89 -17.95
N ILE A 249 -9.30 13.89 -18.34
CA ILE A 249 -8.40 13.96 -19.49
C ILE A 249 -9.05 13.34 -20.74
N LEU A 250 -9.12 14.14 -21.81
CA LEU A 250 -9.57 13.74 -23.16
C LEU A 250 -8.42 13.55 -24.17
N GLU A 251 -7.16 13.48 -23.70
CA GLU A 251 -6.01 13.21 -24.58
C GLU A 251 -6.20 11.91 -25.36
N LYS A 252 -6.27 12.01 -26.70
CA LYS A 252 -6.61 10.91 -27.62
C LYS A 252 -5.58 9.76 -27.70
N LYS A 253 -4.59 9.70 -26.80
CA LYS A 253 -3.53 8.67 -26.79
C LYS A 253 -3.12 8.22 -25.39
N LYS A 254 -3.12 9.11 -24.38
CA LYS A 254 -2.64 8.80 -23.02
C LYS A 254 -3.65 9.20 -21.94
N GLN A 255 -3.78 8.38 -20.92
CA GLN A 255 -4.70 8.55 -19.80
C GLN A 255 -3.96 8.45 -18.47
N ARG A 256 -4.24 9.36 -17.53
CA ARG A 256 -3.59 9.39 -16.20
C ARG A 256 -4.60 9.01 -15.11
N LEU A 257 -4.36 7.94 -14.36
CA LEU A 257 -5.28 7.54 -13.26
C LEU A 257 -5.36 8.56 -12.14
N ARG A 258 -4.28 9.32 -11.86
CA ARG A 258 -4.31 10.49 -10.96
C ARG A 258 -5.27 11.60 -11.41
N ALA A 259 -5.72 11.56 -12.67
CA ALA A 259 -6.76 12.41 -13.24
C ALA A 259 -8.00 11.57 -13.63
N SER A 260 -8.38 10.63 -12.74
CA SER A 260 -9.60 9.83 -12.81
C SER A 260 -10.28 9.75 -11.44
N SER A 261 -11.62 9.75 -11.40
CA SER A 261 -12.44 9.65 -10.17
C SER A 261 -12.79 8.20 -9.81
N GLY A 262 -13.01 7.36 -10.81
CA GLY A 262 -13.35 5.95 -10.64
C GLY A 262 -13.19 5.13 -11.91
N ALA A 263 -13.28 3.81 -11.79
CA ALA A 263 -13.04 2.86 -12.88
C ALA A 263 -14.23 1.91 -13.10
N GLY A 264 -14.37 1.36 -14.31
CA GLY A 264 -15.39 0.39 -14.66
C GLY A 264 -14.82 -0.81 -15.44
N GLU A 265 -15.36 -1.99 -15.17
CA GLU A 265 -15.07 -3.24 -15.90
C GLU A 265 -16.37 -3.79 -16.49
N LEU A 266 -16.31 -4.32 -17.72
CA LEU A 266 -17.40 -5.05 -18.36
C LEU A 266 -16.95 -6.48 -18.67
N LYS A 267 -17.73 -7.48 -18.24
CA LYS A 267 -17.54 -8.88 -18.62
C LYS A 267 -18.76 -9.36 -19.40
N LYS A 268 -18.54 -9.74 -20.67
CA LYS A 268 -19.64 -10.11 -21.59
C LYS A 268 -19.28 -11.33 -22.43
N THR A 269 -20.08 -12.37 -22.32
CA THR A 269 -19.90 -13.68 -22.94
C THR A 269 -20.82 -13.89 -24.14
N LEU A 270 -20.52 -14.93 -24.93
CA LEU A 270 -21.32 -15.30 -26.10
C LEU A 270 -22.57 -16.08 -25.66
N GLN A 271 -23.68 -15.39 -25.42
CA GLN A 271 -24.98 -16.04 -25.25
C GLN A 271 -25.39 -16.73 -26.57
N GLN A 272 -25.30 -18.06 -26.62
CA GLN A 272 -25.54 -18.85 -27.84
C GLN A 272 -27.03 -18.96 -28.26
N LYS A 273 -27.94 -18.25 -27.58
CA LYS A 273 -29.36 -18.18 -27.93
C LYS A 273 -29.86 -16.74 -27.80
N LEU A 274 -30.57 -16.28 -28.83
CA LEU A 274 -31.30 -15.01 -28.83
C LEU A 274 -32.53 -15.10 -27.92
N VAL A 275 -32.33 -14.99 -26.61
CA VAL A 275 -33.43 -14.69 -25.68
C VAL A 275 -33.77 -13.21 -25.88
N ALA A 276 -35.00 -12.93 -26.29
CA ALA A 276 -35.48 -11.55 -26.41
C ALA A 276 -35.76 -10.99 -25.02
N LYS A 277 -34.73 -10.43 -24.36
CA LYS A 277 -34.86 -9.76 -23.08
C LYS A 277 -35.83 -8.56 -23.23
N PRO A 278 -36.98 -8.56 -22.54
CA PRO A 278 -37.85 -7.38 -22.51
C PRO A 278 -37.14 -6.27 -21.72
N PHE A 279 -37.39 -5.01 -22.06
CA PHE A 279 -36.95 -3.89 -21.25
C PHE A 279 -37.87 -2.69 -21.47
N GLU A 280 -38.13 -1.97 -20.39
CA GLU A 280 -38.82 -0.70 -20.45
C GLU A 280 -37.80 0.38 -20.85
N SER A 281 -38.23 1.30 -21.70
CA SER A 281 -37.35 2.37 -22.18
C SER A 281 -37.61 3.70 -21.49
N ILE A 282 -38.40 3.72 -20.42
CA ILE A 282 -38.68 4.88 -19.57
C ILE A 282 -38.05 4.55 -18.21
N VAL A 283 -37.41 5.52 -17.58
CA VAL A 283 -36.87 5.35 -16.23
C VAL A 283 -37.93 5.78 -15.24
N ASP A 284 -38.44 4.82 -14.47
CA ASP A 284 -39.42 5.04 -13.41
C ASP A 284 -38.72 5.21 -12.04
N PHE A 285 -38.92 6.38 -11.42
CA PHE A 285 -38.37 6.72 -10.11
C PHE A 285 -39.26 6.27 -8.93
N GLY A 286 -40.51 5.88 -9.18
CA GLY A 286 -41.38 5.26 -8.16
C GLY A 286 -40.82 3.92 -7.67
N ARG A 287 -39.97 3.27 -8.48
CA ARG A 287 -39.22 2.05 -8.12
C ARG A 287 -37.99 2.28 -7.23
N LEU A 288 -37.56 3.53 -7.00
CA LEU A 288 -36.52 3.83 -6.01
C LEU A 288 -37.11 3.78 -4.61
N SER A 289 -36.63 2.83 -3.81
CA SER A 289 -36.85 2.79 -2.36
C SER A 289 -36.23 4.02 -1.67
N GLU A 290 -36.83 4.48 -0.58
CA GLU A 290 -36.19 5.51 0.25
C GLU A 290 -34.92 4.97 0.94
N PRO A 291 -33.92 5.83 1.24
CA PRO A 291 -32.77 5.44 2.04
C PRO A 291 -33.20 4.99 3.44
N ALA A 292 -32.52 4.00 4.03
CA ALA A 292 -32.89 3.40 5.31
C ALA A 292 -32.66 4.30 6.55
N ARG A 293 -32.52 5.63 6.36
CA ARG A 293 -32.05 6.60 7.36
C ARG A 293 -33.09 7.61 7.84
N ALA A 294 -34.30 7.60 7.32
CA ALA A 294 -35.31 8.62 7.61
C ALA A 294 -36.02 8.48 8.99
N SER A 295 -35.58 7.59 9.89
CA SER A 295 -36.38 7.18 11.06
C SER A 295 -35.63 6.98 12.39
N SER A 296 -34.61 7.80 12.70
CA SER A 296 -34.24 8.09 14.09
C SER A 296 -33.30 9.31 14.17
N ASP A 297 -33.83 10.46 14.58
CA ASP A 297 -33.31 11.24 15.71
C ASP A 297 -34.09 12.57 15.83
N THR A 298 -34.95 12.66 16.86
CA THR A 298 -35.48 13.94 17.31
C THR A 298 -34.37 14.71 18.02
N PHE A 299 -33.82 15.72 17.35
CA PHE A 299 -32.89 16.69 17.96
C PHE A 299 -33.55 17.34 19.19
N ASN A 300 -33.14 16.92 20.39
CA ASN A 300 -33.30 17.76 21.58
C ASN A 300 -32.24 18.86 21.53
N GLU A 301 -32.68 20.12 21.52
CA GLU A 301 -31.77 21.26 21.65
C GLU A 301 -31.01 21.20 22.98
N PRO A 302 -29.74 21.66 23.04
CA PRO A 302 -28.98 21.75 24.27
C PRO A 302 -29.53 22.87 25.17
N GLY A 303 -30.56 22.56 25.96
CA GLY A 303 -31.19 23.46 26.91
C GLY A 303 -30.18 24.03 27.93
N VAL A 304 -30.27 25.34 28.18
CA VAL A 304 -29.38 26.07 29.10
C VAL A 304 -29.50 25.54 30.53
N SER A 305 -28.37 25.35 31.21
CA SER A 305 -28.33 24.93 32.61
C SER A 305 -28.74 26.05 33.57
N SER A 306 -29.76 25.80 34.39
CA SER A 306 -30.15 26.66 35.52
C SER A 306 -30.55 25.83 36.74
N ASN A 307 -30.03 26.21 37.90
CA ASN A 307 -30.13 25.50 39.19
C ASN A 307 -31.58 25.29 39.70
N GLY A 308 -31.84 24.22 40.48
CA GLY A 308 -33.11 24.08 41.23
C GLY A 308 -33.34 22.78 42.01
N SER A 309 -32.90 22.75 43.27
CA SER A 309 -33.46 22.05 44.46
C SER A 309 -34.60 21.00 44.35
N ASP A 310 -34.31 19.81 44.90
CA ASP A 310 -35.03 19.10 46.00
C ASP A 310 -36.39 18.35 45.85
N ASP A 311 -36.53 17.37 46.75
CA ASP A 311 -37.71 16.74 47.39
C ASP A 311 -38.57 15.59 46.78
N HIS A 312 -38.29 14.38 47.33
CA HIS A 312 -39.20 13.48 48.08
C HIS A 312 -40.47 12.78 47.49
N SER A 313 -40.42 11.44 47.53
CA SER A 313 -41.53 10.49 47.87
C SER A 313 -42.61 10.22 46.79
N SER A 314 -43.46 9.17 46.81
CA SER A 314 -43.63 7.98 47.69
C SER A 314 -44.39 6.81 46.97
N VAL A 315 -44.62 5.67 47.65
CA VAL A 315 -45.14 4.34 47.22
C VAL A 315 -46.29 3.92 48.20
N PRO A 316 -47.24 2.93 48.01
CA PRO A 316 -47.68 2.03 46.90
C PRO A 316 -49.16 2.38 46.45
N PRO A 317 -50.30 1.61 46.53
CA PRO A 317 -50.61 0.15 46.55
C PRO A 317 -51.88 -0.41 45.78
N SER A 318 -51.70 -1.53 45.07
CA SER A 318 -52.52 -2.79 45.03
C SER A 318 -54.03 -2.89 44.63
N ARG A 319 -54.28 -3.85 43.70
CA ARG A 319 -55.20 -5.04 43.75
C ARG A 319 -56.64 -5.08 43.16
N ASP A 320 -57.02 -6.34 42.86
CA ASP A 320 -58.34 -6.98 42.57
C ASP A 320 -59.05 -6.74 41.21
N ALA A 321 -59.80 -7.70 40.60
CA ALA A 321 -59.80 -9.18 40.68
C ALA A 321 -60.70 -9.85 39.58
N ARG A 322 -60.29 -11.03 39.06
CA ARG A 322 -61.08 -12.04 38.27
C ARG A 322 -61.51 -11.61 36.84
N ASP A 323 -61.84 -12.51 35.89
CA ASP A 323 -62.27 -13.92 35.98
C ASP A 323 -61.75 -14.88 34.87
N GLN A 324 -62.20 -16.14 34.90
CA GLN A 324 -61.84 -17.35 34.10
C GLN A 324 -62.11 -17.24 32.56
N THR A 325 -61.72 -18.14 31.64
CA THR A 325 -61.38 -19.60 31.65
C THR A 325 -60.36 -20.01 30.55
N ALA A 326 -59.63 -21.12 30.75
CA ALA A 326 -59.15 -22.18 29.80
C ALA A 326 -58.58 -21.82 28.39
N ASP A 327 -57.62 -22.55 27.80
CA ASP A 327 -57.03 -23.86 28.16
C ASP A 327 -55.54 -23.97 27.75
N ILE A 328 -54.80 -24.94 28.30
CA ILE A 328 -53.33 -25.08 28.11
C ILE A 328 -52.93 -26.56 27.93
N GLN A 329 -52.13 -26.90 26.90
CA GLN A 329 -51.00 -27.84 27.10
C GLN A 329 -49.95 -27.88 25.97
N VAL A 330 -48.69 -27.81 26.41
CA VAL A 330 -47.50 -28.31 25.70
C VAL A 330 -47.05 -29.59 26.43
N PRO A 331 -46.54 -30.61 25.73
CA PRO A 331 -45.63 -31.58 26.33
C PRO A 331 -44.28 -31.66 25.61
N SER A 332 -43.29 -32.25 26.28
CA SER A 332 -41.87 -32.20 25.92
C SER A 332 -41.16 -33.56 26.04
N LEU A 333 -39.98 -33.67 25.42
CA LEU A 333 -38.87 -34.59 25.74
C LEU A 333 -38.97 -36.10 25.40
N SER A 334 -37.76 -36.67 25.27
CA SER A 334 -37.34 -38.07 25.52
C SER A 334 -37.24 -39.11 24.37
N SER A 335 -36.06 -39.15 23.74
CA SER A 335 -35.05 -40.26 23.75
C SER A 335 -35.35 -41.73 23.33
N VAL A 336 -34.27 -42.42 22.96
CA VAL A 336 -34.06 -43.90 22.81
C VAL A 336 -34.29 -44.48 21.39
N SER A 337 -33.71 -45.66 21.13
CA SER A 337 -33.27 -46.18 19.82
C SER A 337 -33.52 -47.70 19.65
N ILE A 338 -32.95 -48.32 18.57
CA ILE A 338 -32.99 -49.77 18.19
C ILE A 338 -34.29 -50.21 17.47
N GLY A 339 -34.30 -51.01 16.38
CA GLY A 339 -33.20 -51.45 15.49
C GLY A 339 -33.45 -52.74 14.66
N GLY A 340 -33.26 -52.68 13.31
CA GLY A 340 -33.08 -53.84 12.40
C GLY A 340 -34.36 -54.55 11.86
N LYS A 341 -34.32 -55.53 10.93
CA LYS A 341 -33.34 -55.95 9.88
C LYS A 341 -33.95 -57.07 8.97
N ARG A 342 -33.38 -57.34 7.77
CA ARG A 342 -33.69 -58.45 6.76
C ARG A 342 -34.93 -58.18 5.87
N LYS A 343 -35.13 -58.71 4.65
CA LYS A 343 -34.35 -59.44 3.57
C LYS A 343 -35.13 -59.16 2.21
N ALA A 344 -34.58 -59.14 0.97
CA ALA A 344 -33.98 -60.21 0.14
C ALA A 344 -34.97 -61.38 -0.19
N ASP A 345 -35.02 -62.09 -1.33
CA ASP A 345 -34.18 -62.35 -2.54
C ASP A 345 -35.19 -62.67 -3.75
N GLU A 346 -35.00 -62.82 -5.09
CA GLU A 346 -33.92 -62.73 -6.13
C GLU A 346 -34.42 -62.84 -7.65
N LEU A 347 -33.82 -62.10 -8.62
CA LEU A 347 -33.41 -62.44 -10.04
C LEU A 347 -34.27 -62.66 -11.36
N THR A 348 -33.52 -62.56 -12.51
CA THR A 348 -33.69 -63.00 -13.94
C THR A 348 -34.10 -61.98 -15.05
N ASP A 349 -33.76 -62.19 -16.34
CA ASP A 349 -32.44 -62.03 -17.05
C ASP A 349 -32.63 -61.97 -18.60
N SER A 350 -31.73 -61.31 -19.37
CA SER A 350 -31.21 -61.72 -20.72
C SER A 350 -30.82 -60.58 -21.71
N GLN A 351 -29.65 -60.76 -22.36
CA GLN A 351 -29.16 -60.23 -23.66
C GLN A 351 -28.47 -58.83 -23.76
N VAL A 352 -27.40 -58.83 -24.59
CA VAL A 352 -26.28 -57.85 -24.71
C VAL A 352 -25.68 -58.03 -26.13
N PRO A 353 -25.33 -56.96 -26.93
CA PRO A 353 -23.94 -56.48 -26.95
C PRO A 353 -23.65 -54.98 -27.28
N SER A 354 -22.86 -54.37 -26.39
CA SER A 354 -21.79 -53.36 -26.60
C SER A 354 -21.72 -52.42 -27.82
N ALA A 355 -21.61 -51.11 -27.55
CA ALA A 355 -20.65 -50.22 -28.23
C ALA A 355 -20.19 -49.04 -27.33
N ARG A 356 -18.91 -48.65 -27.45
CA ARG A 356 -18.17 -47.69 -26.57
C ARG A 356 -18.79 -46.28 -26.50
N ARG A 357 -18.93 -45.70 -25.30
CA ARG A 357 -19.23 -44.26 -25.07
C ARG A 357 -18.03 -43.55 -24.45
N LYS A 358 -17.64 -42.39 -25.01
CA LYS A 358 -16.49 -41.58 -24.52
C LYS A 358 -16.84 -40.85 -23.21
N LYS A 359 -15.89 -40.74 -22.27
CA LYS A 359 -16.00 -39.88 -21.08
C LYS A 359 -15.77 -38.41 -21.45
N THR A 360 -16.70 -37.52 -21.12
CA THR A 360 -16.50 -36.07 -21.05
C THR A 360 -16.21 -35.65 -19.61
N LYS A 361 -15.39 -34.60 -19.42
CA LYS A 361 -15.16 -33.99 -18.09
C LYS A 361 -16.42 -33.22 -17.63
N PRO A 362 -16.67 -33.10 -16.31
CA PRO A 362 -17.74 -32.25 -15.80
C PRO A 362 -17.39 -30.77 -15.93
N THR A 363 -18.41 -29.95 -16.17
CA THR A 363 -18.37 -28.48 -16.12
C THR A 363 -18.78 -28.04 -14.70
N PRO A 364 -18.19 -26.99 -14.10
CA PRO A 364 -18.73 -26.40 -12.88
C PRO A 364 -20.14 -25.82 -13.10
N PRO A 365 -20.96 -25.68 -12.03
CA PRO A 365 -22.29 -25.06 -12.13
C PRO A 365 -22.20 -23.55 -12.41
N PRO A 366 -23.28 -22.93 -12.94
CA PRO A 366 -23.37 -21.47 -13.02
C PRO A 366 -23.47 -20.85 -11.61
N SER A 367 -23.00 -19.60 -11.49
CA SER A 367 -23.15 -18.78 -10.27
C SER A 367 -24.60 -18.37 -10.04
N ASP A 368 -25.02 -18.36 -8.78
CA ASP A 368 -26.38 -17.98 -8.39
C ASP A 368 -26.71 -16.53 -8.74
N ILE A 369 -27.83 -16.33 -9.45
CA ILE A 369 -28.35 -15.01 -9.83
C ILE A 369 -29.48 -14.66 -8.84
N GLY A 370 -29.10 -14.07 -7.72
CA GLY A 370 -30.04 -13.56 -6.72
C GLY A 370 -30.52 -12.15 -7.03
N THR A 371 -31.63 -12.01 -7.77
CA THR A 371 -32.36 -10.74 -7.90
C THR A 371 -33.37 -10.58 -6.77
N THR A 372 -33.02 -9.79 -5.75
CA THR A 372 -33.92 -9.42 -4.63
C THR A 372 -33.85 -7.92 -4.37
N THR A 373 -34.50 -7.14 -5.23
CA THR A 373 -34.58 -5.66 -5.15
C THR A 373 -35.93 -5.15 -4.64
N SER A 374 -36.88 -6.05 -4.32
CA SER A 374 -38.08 -5.71 -3.52
C SER A 374 -37.70 -5.54 -2.05
N GLY A 375 -38.11 -4.43 -1.43
CA GLY A 375 -37.77 -4.03 -0.05
C GLY A 375 -38.41 -4.86 1.07
N VAL A 376 -38.33 -6.19 0.99
CA VAL A 376 -38.68 -7.11 2.08
C VAL A 376 -37.38 -7.63 2.68
N PHE A 377 -37.22 -7.55 4.01
CA PHE A 377 -36.12 -8.18 4.75
C PHE A 377 -36.29 -9.72 4.80
N LEU A 378 -36.30 -10.38 3.64
CA LEU A 378 -35.82 -11.75 3.56
C LEU A 378 -34.30 -11.67 3.67
N THR A 379 -33.75 -11.94 4.85
CA THR A 379 -32.31 -12.12 5.00
C THR A 379 -31.86 -13.24 4.07
N PRO A 380 -31.01 -12.97 3.06
CA PRO A 380 -30.21 -14.04 2.48
C PRO A 380 -29.37 -14.62 3.62
N ASP A 381 -29.09 -15.93 3.60
CA ASP A 381 -28.07 -16.48 4.51
C ASP A 381 -26.79 -15.66 4.31
N PRO A 382 -26.26 -15.00 5.36
CA PRO A 382 -25.25 -13.96 5.19
C PRO A 382 -24.02 -14.56 4.52
N ILE A 383 -23.72 -14.08 3.30
CA ILE A 383 -22.62 -14.62 2.49
C ILE A 383 -21.36 -14.60 3.35
N PRO A 384 -20.74 -15.76 3.66
CA PRO A 384 -19.65 -15.82 4.61
C PRO A 384 -18.54 -14.83 4.22
N ALA A 385 -18.05 -14.04 5.17
CA ALA A 385 -17.01 -13.04 4.91
C ALA A 385 -15.78 -13.64 4.19
N ASN A 386 -15.49 -14.90 4.47
CA ASN A 386 -14.43 -15.71 3.86
C ASN A 386 -14.76 -16.24 2.44
N MET A 387 -15.83 -15.79 1.77
CA MET A 387 -16.16 -16.22 0.41
C MET A 387 -15.07 -15.74 -0.59
N PRO A 388 -14.41 -16.66 -1.34
CA PRO A 388 -13.30 -16.30 -2.22
C PRO A 388 -13.66 -15.22 -3.24
N ILE A 389 -12.78 -14.23 -3.40
CA ILE A 389 -12.94 -13.16 -4.39
C ILE A 389 -12.89 -13.77 -5.80
N HIS A 390 -13.98 -13.69 -6.56
CA HIS A 390 -13.97 -14.26 -7.91
C HIS A 390 -13.18 -13.38 -8.89
N ALA A 391 -12.75 -13.97 -10.01
CA ALA A 391 -11.74 -13.38 -10.90
C ALA A 391 -12.12 -12.00 -11.48
N ASN A 392 -13.42 -11.69 -11.56
CA ASN A 392 -13.95 -10.43 -12.08
C ASN A 392 -14.02 -9.35 -10.97
N GLU A 393 -14.43 -9.71 -9.75
CA GLU A 393 -14.28 -8.82 -8.56
C GLU A 393 -12.83 -8.41 -8.37
N LEU A 394 -11.90 -9.38 -8.42
CA LEU A 394 -10.47 -9.15 -8.25
C LEU A 394 -9.87 -8.29 -9.39
N GLN A 395 -10.58 -8.14 -10.51
CA GLN A 395 -10.23 -7.24 -11.61
C GLN A 395 -10.70 -5.80 -11.35
N ILE A 396 -11.95 -5.58 -10.90
CA ILE A 396 -12.43 -4.23 -10.54
C ILE A 396 -11.74 -3.70 -9.28
N ILE A 397 -11.56 -4.53 -8.25
CA ILE A 397 -10.81 -4.23 -7.02
C ILE A 397 -9.41 -3.71 -7.36
N LYS A 398 -8.74 -4.31 -8.35
CA LYS A 398 -7.41 -3.90 -8.81
C LYS A 398 -7.40 -2.49 -9.41
N TYR A 399 -8.41 -2.09 -10.18
CA TYR A 399 -8.45 -0.74 -10.74
C TYR A 399 -8.82 0.32 -9.71
N ILE A 400 -9.81 0.07 -8.84
CA ILE A 400 -10.14 1.02 -7.78
C ILE A 400 -8.97 1.15 -6.80
N HIS A 401 -8.25 0.06 -6.51
CA HIS A 401 -6.96 0.12 -5.82
C HIS A 401 -5.93 1.03 -6.53
N GLU A 402 -5.79 0.91 -7.86
CA GLU A 402 -4.88 1.75 -8.66
C GLU A 402 -5.31 3.22 -8.68
N VAL A 403 -6.61 3.52 -8.74
CA VAL A 403 -7.16 4.87 -8.57
C VAL A 403 -6.88 5.40 -7.15
N GLY A 404 -7.18 4.63 -6.10
CA GLY A 404 -7.02 5.02 -4.69
C GLY A 404 -5.57 5.18 -4.21
N THR A 405 -4.61 4.68 -4.98
CA THR A 405 -3.16 4.89 -4.82
C THR A 405 -2.61 6.02 -5.70
N ASN A 406 -3.39 6.58 -6.64
CA ASN A 406 -2.94 7.65 -7.53
C ASN A 406 -3.60 9.01 -7.20
N GLY A 407 -2.78 9.98 -6.79
CA GLY A 407 -3.23 11.30 -6.35
C GLY A 407 -3.44 11.41 -4.84
N ILE A 408 -3.97 12.55 -4.39
CA ILE A 408 -4.17 12.83 -2.96
C ILE A 408 -5.61 12.46 -2.58
N ARG A 409 -5.81 11.21 -2.16
CA ARG A 409 -7.13 10.57 -2.01
C ARG A 409 -7.40 10.06 -0.59
N ALA A 410 -8.68 10.04 -0.22
CA ALA A 410 -9.17 9.30 0.95
C ALA A 410 -9.66 7.90 0.54
N TYR A 411 -10.41 7.81 -0.55
CA TYR A 411 -10.99 6.58 -1.09
C TYR A 411 -11.07 6.61 -2.63
N SER A 412 -11.63 5.54 -3.20
CA SER A 412 -11.86 5.35 -4.63
C SER A 412 -13.15 4.57 -4.86
N THR A 413 -13.76 4.74 -6.04
CA THR A 413 -15.01 4.07 -6.41
C THR A 413 -14.94 3.47 -7.81
N GLY A 414 -15.87 2.56 -8.12
CA GLY A 414 -15.98 1.97 -9.44
C GLY A 414 -17.23 1.10 -9.61
N PHE A 415 -17.32 0.44 -10.77
CA PHE A 415 -18.40 -0.50 -11.08
C PHE A 415 -17.91 -1.73 -11.84
N LEU A 416 -18.62 -2.84 -11.69
CA LEU A 416 -18.45 -4.06 -12.47
C LEU A 416 -19.80 -4.44 -13.08
N ILE A 417 -19.82 -4.67 -14.40
CA ILE A 417 -20.98 -5.19 -15.12
C ILE A 417 -20.66 -6.60 -15.63
N GLU A 418 -21.47 -7.59 -15.23
CA GLU A 418 -21.38 -8.97 -15.66
C GLU A 418 -22.68 -9.36 -16.40
N GLU A 419 -22.59 -9.57 -17.71
CA GLU A 419 -23.71 -9.74 -18.64
C GLU A 419 -24.69 -8.56 -18.73
N TYR A 420 -25.43 -8.29 -17.64
CA TYR A 420 -26.40 -7.22 -17.42
C TYR A 420 -26.45 -6.78 -15.94
N ALA A 421 -25.91 -7.60 -15.04
CA ALA A 421 -25.86 -7.38 -13.60
C ALA A 421 -24.75 -6.37 -13.28
N MET A 422 -25.11 -5.23 -12.71
CA MET A 422 -24.20 -4.16 -12.31
C MET A 422 -24.01 -4.18 -10.79
N THR A 423 -22.78 -3.98 -10.34
CA THR A 423 -22.42 -3.82 -8.92
C THR A 423 -21.56 -2.58 -8.74
N LEU A 424 -21.80 -1.83 -7.66
CA LEU A 424 -21.03 -0.65 -7.27
C LEU A 424 -19.97 -1.03 -6.24
N TRP A 425 -18.82 -0.37 -6.33
CA TRP A 425 -17.63 -0.69 -5.55
C TRP A 425 -17.04 0.56 -4.91
N TYR A 426 -16.76 0.49 -3.61
CA TYR A 426 -16.06 1.50 -2.82
C TYR A 426 -14.83 0.86 -2.18
N MET A 427 -13.67 1.53 -2.22
CA MET A 427 -12.44 1.04 -1.59
C MET A 427 -11.69 2.19 -0.90
N ASP A 428 -11.31 1.95 0.35
CA ASP A 428 -10.66 2.91 1.22
C ASP A 428 -9.54 2.28 2.06
N ARG A 429 -9.25 2.90 3.20
CA ARG A 429 -8.10 2.56 4.07
C ARG A 429 -8.36 1.36 4.97
N MET A 430 -9.61 0.90 5.07
CA MET A 430 -10.02 -0.24 5.87
C MET A 430 -10.35 -1.47 5.03
N GLY A 431 -10.91 -1.28 3.83
CA GLY A 431 -11.22 -2.40 2.95
C GLY A 431 -12.06 -1.99 1.75
N VAL A 432 -12.87 -2.93 1.28
CA VAL A 432 -13.79 -2.79 0.14
C VAL A 432 -15.24 -2.92 0.63
N VAL A 433 -16.16 -2.19 -0.01
CA VAL A 433 -17.60 -2.39 0.10
C VAL A 433 -18.17 -2.60 -1.30
N LYS A 434 -18.91 -3.69 -1.48
CA LYS A 434 -19.62 -4.07 -2.71
C LYS A 434 -21.13 -3.88 -2.50
N SER A 435 -21.84 -3.30 -3.46
CA SER A 435 -23.31 -3.24 -3.40
C SER A 435 -23.97 -4.60 -3.73
N VAL A 436 -25.25 -4.76 -3.40
CA VAL A 436 -26.10 -5.74 -4.09
C VAL A 436 -26.06 -5.50 -5.60
N SER A 437 -26.32 -6.55 -6.39
CA SER A 437 -26.39 -6.42 -7.83
C SER A 437 -27.78 -5.97 -8.30
N PHE A 438 -27.83 -5.12 -9.33
CA PHE A 438 -29.05 -4.70 -10.01
C PHE A 438 -28.89 -4.85 -11.52
N ASP A 439 -29.98 -5.06 -12.25
CA ASP A 439 -29.92 -5.18 -13.71
C ASP A 439 -29.98 -3.81 -14.39
N PHE A 440 -28.90 -3.37 -15.03
CA PHE A 440 -28.84 -1.98 -15.55
C PHE A 440 -29.82 -1.70 -16.71
N ILE A 441 -30.48 -2.73 -17.26
CA ILE A 441 -31.48 -2.62 -18.33
C ILE A 441 -32.92 -2.75 -17.81
N GLU A 442 -33.17 -3.61 -16.81
CA GLU A 442 -34.51 -3.79 -16.22
C GLU A 442 -34.77 -2.87 -15.00
N GLU A 443 -33.71 -2.32 -14.42
CA GLU A 443 -33.69 -1.43 -13.25
C GLU A 443 -32.91 -0.12 -13.51
N PRO A 444 -33.19 0.60 -14.62
CA PRO A 444 -32.38 1.75 -15.05
C PRO A 444 -32.46 2.98 -14.14
N HIS A 445 -33.35 2.98 -13.14
CA HIS A 445 -33.40 4.03 -12.11
C HIS A 445 -32.15 4.02 -11.23
N PHE A 446 -31.62 2.85 -10.87
CA PHE A 446 -30.34 2.74 -10.15
C PHE A 446 -29.17 3.20 -11.03
N LEU A 447 -29.21 2.88 -12.33
CA LEU A 447 -28.20 3.33 -13.29
C LEU A 447 -28.21 4.86 -13.42
N LEU A 448 -29.38 5.47 -13.62
CA LEU A 448 -29.50 6.92 -13.77
C LEU A 448 -29.15 7.66 -12.48
N LEU A 449 -29.55 7.13 -11.32
CA LEU A 449 -29.16 7.66 -10.00
C LEU A 449 -27.63 7.64 -9.82
N TYR A 450 -26.96 6.55 -10.19
CA TYR A 450 -25.49 6.45 -10.18
C TYR A 450 -24.84 7.46 -11.14
N LEU A 451 -25.36 7.60 -12.37
CA LEU A 451 -24.82 8.53 -13.38
C LEU A 451 -25.03 10.00 -12.99
N ALA A 452 -26.14 10.34 -12.34
CA ALA A 452 -26.38 11.67 -11.78
C ALA A 452 -25.40 11.95 -10.63
N ALA A 453 -25.27 11.01 -9.69
CA ALA A 453 -24.36 11.12 -8.57
C ALA A 453 -22.90 11.34 -9.03
N THR A 454 -22.40 10.60 -10.02
CA THR A 454 -21.03 10.81 -10.53
C THR A 454 -20.87 12.11 -11.33
N LYS A 455 -21.90 12.57 -12.07
CA LYS A 455 -21.86 13.82 -12.86
C LYS A 455 -21.77 15.08 -11.99
N TYR A 456 -22.41 15.07 -10.81
CA TYR A 456 -22.53 16.25 -9.93
C TYR A 456 -21.72 16.16 -8.62
N ALA A 457 -21.17 14.99 -8.26
CA ALA A 457 -20.35 14.82 -7.07
C ALA A 457 -19.17 15.81 -6.98
N THR A 458 -19.04 16.45 -5.82
CA THR A 458 -17.92 17.34 -5.45
C THR A 458 -16.58 16.60 -5.39
N PRO A 459 -15.43 17.30 -5.33
CA PRO A 459 -14.12 16.66 -5.17
C PRO A 459 -14.05 15.63 -4.02
N ARG A 460 -14.70 15.95 -2.88
CA ARG A 460 -14.79 15.09 -1.70
C ARG A 460 -15.56 13.79 -1.98
N GLN A 461 -16.73 13.91 -2.62
CA GLN A 461 -17.60 12.79 -3.03
C GLN A 461 -16.98 11.93 -4.14
N LEU A 462 -16.00 12.46 -4.88
CA LEU A 462 -15.15 11.71 -5.81
C LEU A 462 -13.88 11.13 -5.16
N GLY A 463 -13.78 11.11 -3.83
CA GLY A 463 -12.72 10.47 -3.06
C GLY A 463 -11.40 11.23 -2.94
N PHE A 464 -11.31 12.50 -3.37
CA PHE A 464 -10.16 13.34 -3.02
C PHE A 464 -10.12 13.61 -1.51
N PHE A 465 -8.91 13.88 -0.99
CA PHE A 465 -8.75 14.13 0.45
C PHE A 465 -9.54 15.39 0.89
N PRO A 466 -10.43 15.31 1.91
CA PRO A 466 -11.40 16.38 2.22
C PRO A 466 -10.82 17.77 2.50
N MET A 467 -9.57 17.84 2.98
CA MET A 467 -8.91 19.08 3.38
C MET A 467 -8.30 19.87 2.19
N LEU A 468 -8.47 19.37 0.96
CA LEU A 468 -8.01 20.04 -0.27
C LEU A 468 -9.01 21.11 -0.72
N ARG A 469 -8.54 22.34 -0.95
CA ARG A 469 -9.32 23.41 -1.60
C ARG A 469 -8.82 23.59 -3.04
N PHE A 470 -9.71 23.41 -4.00
CA PHE A 470 -9.41 23.58 -5.42
C PHE A 470 -9.77 25.01 -5.89
N PRO A 471 -9.02 25.63 -6.82
CA PRO A 471 -9.38 26.92 -7.41
C PRO A 471 -10.83 26.93 -7.92
N GLU A 472 -11.61 27.96 -7.56
CA GLU A 472 -13.03 28.08 -7.90
C GLU A 472 -13.91 26.89 -7.46
N ASN A 473 -13.44 26.04 -6.54
CA ASN A 473 -13.99 24.70 -6.23
C ASN A 473 -14.06 23.74 -7.44
N LYS A 474 -13.37 24.04 -8.55
CA LYS A 474 -13.41 23.26 -9.79
C LYS A 474 -12.17 22.37 -9.93
N ILE A 475 -12.39 21.10 -10.23
CA ILE A 475 -11.33 20.22 -10.73
C ILE A 475 -11.19 20.45 -12.23
N THR A 476 -9.95 20.54 -12.72
CA THR A 476 -9.66 20.49 -14.15
C THR A 476 -8.49 19.55 -14.41
N ALA A 477 -8.39 19.01 -15.63
CA ALA A 477 -7.25 18.21 -16.08
C ALA A 477 -5.90 18.90 -15.85
N LYS A 478 -5.86 20.23 -16.06
CA LYS A 478 -4.69 21.07 -15.83
C LYS A 478 -4.28 21.09 -14.36
N VAL A 479 -5.25 21.32 -13.46
CA VAL A 479 -4.99 21.34 -12.00
C VAL A 479 -4.51 19.98 -11.50
N LEU A 480 -5.04 18.85 -11.99
CA LEU A 480 -4.55 17.52 -11.58
C LEU A 480 -3.21 17.09 -12.22
N GLN A 481 -2.64 17.90 -13.13
CA GLN A 481 -1.33 17.63 -13.72
C GLN A 481 -0.17 18.02 -12.79
N ASP A 482 -0.33 19.07 -11.99
CA ASP A 482 0.71 19.63 -11.11
C ASP A 482 0.19 20.13 -9.74
N TYR A 483 -1.11 19.98 -9.45
CA TYR A 483 -1.79 20.52 -8.27
C TYR A 483 -1.63 22.05 -8.08
N LYS A 484 -1.30 22.78 -9.15
CA LYS A 484 -1.00 24.21 -9.07
C LYS A 484 -2.21 25.03 -8.64
N GLY A 485 -2.06 25.76 -7.54
CA GLY A 485 -3.11 26.57 -6.94
C GLY A 485 -4.08 25.79 -6.03
N VAL A 486 -3.89 24.49 -5.86
CA VAL A 486 -4.59 23.72 -4.80
C VAL A 486 -3.93 24.03 -3.48
N SER A 487 -4.74 24.38 -2.47
CA SER A 487 -4.27 24.50 -1.09
C SER A 487 -4.73 23.31 -0.25
N LEU A 488 -3.97 23.03 0.81
CA LEU A 488 -4.32 22.12 1.89
C LEU A 488 -4.62 22.99 3.11
N ASP A 489 -5.84 22.85 3.63
CA ASP A 489 -6.36 23.62 4.76
C ASP A 489 -6.28 22.74 6.02
N LEU A 490 -5.26 22.98 6.85
CA LEU A 490 -5.01 22.25 8.10
C LEU A 490 -5.31 23.13 9.32
N SER A 491 -6.25 24.05 9.18
CA SER A 491 -6.73 24.90 10.27
C SER A 491 -7.32 24.02 11.39
N GLY A 492 -7.03 24.34 12.65
CA GLY A 492 -7.27 23.46 13.79
C GLY A 492 -6.21 22.37 14.01
N SER A 493 -5.02 22.50 13.41
CA SER A 493 -3.81 21.75 13.76
C SER A 493 -3.10 22.35 14.97
N GLU A 494 -2.29 21.54 15.66
CA GLU A 494 -1.52 21.95 16.84
C GLU A 494 -0.04 22.15 16.51
N ASP A 495 0.53 23.32 16.83
CA ASP A 495 1.98 23.52 16.77
C ASP A 495 2.75 22.68 17.80
N MET A 496 4.08 22.72 17.77
CA MET A 496 4.96 22.00 18.70
C MET A 496 4.87 22.46 20.17
N GLN A 497 4.02 23.43 20.51
CA GLN A 497 3.68 23.83 21.88
C GLN A 497 2.22 23.45 22.24
N SER A 498 1.55 22.70 21.36
CA SER A 498 0.11 22.38 21.41
C SER A 498 -0.79 23.62 21.37
N THR A 499 -0.33 24.67 20.70
CA THR A 499 -1.17 25.81 20.33
C THR A 499 -1.98 25.46 19.08
N VAL A 500 -3.30 25.55 19.16
CA VAL A 500 -4.19 25.36 18.00
C VAL A 500 -4.03 26.52 17.00
N LEU A 501 -4.07 26.21 15.70
CA LEU A 501 -3.78 27.14 14.61
C LEU A 501 -5.03 27.39 13.74
N ASP A 502 -5.75 28.47 14.02
CA ASP A 502 -7.08 28.77 13.41
C ASP A 502 -7.04 29.13 11.92
N ASP A 503 -5.88 29.59 11.42
CA ASP A 503 -5.62 29.86 10.01
C ASP A 503 -4.30 29.19 9.62
N PHE A 504 -4.35 27.94 9.15
CA PHE A 504 -3.17 27.20 8.73
C PHE A 504 -3.36 26.57 7.35
N ARG A 505 -3.06 27.35 6.31
CA ARG A 505 -3.21 26.93 4.91
C ARG A 505 -1.85 26.84 4.22
N LEU A 506 -1.68 25.79 3.43
CA LEU A 506 -0.45 25.46 2.70
C LEU A 506 -0.77 25.34 1.20
N LEU A 507 0.12 25.80 0.33
CA LEU A 507 0.00 25.62 -1.12
C LEU A 507 0.78 24.39 -1.55
N ILE A 508 0.21 23.57 -2.43
CA ILE A 508 0.88 22.40 -3.00
C ILE A 508 1.93 22.85 -4.04
N ASP A 509 3.15 22.33 -3.90
CA ASP A 509 4.36 22.82 -4.54
C ASP A 509 5.09 21.70 -5.31
N VAL A 510 4.36 21.05 -6.21
CA VAL A 510 4.89 20.01 -7.12
C VAL A 510 5.59 20.67 -8.31
N ASP A 511 6.89 20.40 -8.45
CA ASP A 511 7.73 20.82 -9.56
C ASP A 511 8.47 19.60 -10.14
N LEU A 512 7.91 19.04 -11.21
CA LEU A 512 8.46 17.87 -11.90
C LEU A 512 9.82 18.11 -12.54
N LYS A 513 10.28 19.37 -12.72
CA LYS A 513 11.61 19.69 -13.28
C LYS A 513 12.69 19.62 -12.20
N ASN A 514 12.42 20.20 -11.04
CA ASN A 514 13.29 20.16 -9.86
C ASN A 514 13.05 18.91 -9.00
N ASN A 515 12.45 17.87 -9.60
CA ASN A 515 12.20 16.56 -9.00
C ASN A 515 11.31 16.58 -7.73
N ARG A 516 10.54 17.66 -7.52
CA ARG A 516 9.59 17.81 -6.41
C ARG A 516 8.25 17.20 -6.79
N GLN A 517 7.91 16.03 -6.24
CA GLN A 517 6.65 15.36 -6.52
C GLN A 517 5.99 14.76 -5.29
N LEU A 518 4.73 14.37 -5.45
CA LEU A 518 4.01 13.54 -4.49
C LEU A 518 4.69 12.18 -4.33
N VAL A 519 4.77 11.69 -3.09
CA VAL A 519 5.03 10.27 -2.80
C VAL A 519 3.66 9.60 -2.60
N TYR A 520 3.37 8.61 -3.44
CA TYR A 520 2.11 7.87 -3.43
C TYR A 520 2.20 6.61 -2.54
N PRO A 521 1.08 6.14 -1.97
CA PRO A 521 1.04 4.93 -1.18
C PRO A 521 1.13 3.68 -2.07
N PHE A 522 1.82 2.64 -1.59
CA PHE A 522 1.90 1.34 -2.29
C PHE A 522 0.55 0.59 -2.29
N SER A 523 -0.22 0.74 -1.21
CA SER A 523 -1.50 0.07 -0.97
C SER A 523 -2.61 1.08 -0.70
N SER A 524 -3.81 0.83 -1.24
CA SER A 524 -4.99 1.61 -0.85
C SER A 524 -5.47 1.31 0.58
N VAL A 525 -5.28 0.08 1.08
CA VAL A 525 -5.63 -0.34 2.45
C VAL A 525 -4.42 -0.21 3.39
N GLY A 526 -4.64 0.09 4.67
CA GLY A 526 -3.59 0.18 5.69
C GLY A 526 -2.98 1.58 5.84
N ARG A 527 -1.70 1.69 6.20
CA ARG A 527 -1.01 2.96 6.52
C ARG A 527 -1.14 4.03 5.42
N ALA A 528 -1.22 3.60 4.16
CA ALA A 528 -1.51 4.42 2.97
C ALA A 528 -0.86 5.81 2.98
N THR A 529 0.44 5.87 3.29
CA THR A 529 1.19 7.12 3.47
C THR A 529 1.30 7.91 2.17
N ILE A 530 0.95 9.19 2.22
CA ILE A 530 1.13 10.17 1.14
C ILE A 530 2.09 11.25 1.65
N VAL A 531 3.08 11.66 0.85
CA VAL A 531 3.92 12.83 1.16
C VAL A 531 3.76 13.89 0.08
N ILE A 532 3.42 15.11 0.49
CA ILE A 532 3.04 16.22 -0.38
C ILE A 532 4.07 17.36 -0.21
N PRO A 533 4.83 17.77 -1.25
CA PRO A 533 5.63 18.99 -1.21
C PRO A 533 4.73 20.22 -1.10
N VAL A 534 5.06 21.14 -0.20
CA VAL A 534 4.26 22.34 0.10
C VAL A 534 5.11 23.58 0.35
N LYS A 535 4.46 24.74 0.27
CA LYS A 535 4.94 26.02 0.82
C LYS A 535 3.84 26.67 1.67
N ALA A 536 4.21 27.59 2.55
CA ALA A 536 3.24 28.40 3.28
C ALA A 536 2.34 29.20 2.30
N ASP A 537 1.03 29.22 2.53
CA ASP A 537 0.14 30.12 1.80
C ASP A 537 0.48 31.57 2.19
N SER A 538 0.69 32.44 1.20
CA SER A 538 1.07 33.84 1.44
C SER A 538 -0.01 34.63 2.16
N SER A 539 -1.27 34.19 2.14
CA SER A 539 -2.37 34.74 2.93
C SER A 539 -2.41 34.20 4.37
N SER A 540 -1.97 32.95 4.62
CA SER A 540 -2.09 32.32 5.94
C SER A 540 -1.05 32.82 6.95
N ALA A 541 -1.52 33.46 8.02
CA ALA A 541 -0.63 34.10 9.01
C ALA A 541 0.20 33.07 9.79
N SER A 542 -0.44 32.00 10.24
CA SER A 542 0.23 30.96 11.04
C SER A 542 1.20 30.14 10.19
N ALA A 543 0.85 29.81 8.93
CA ALA A 543 1.75 29.11 8.03
C ALA A 543 3.01 29.95 7.71
N ARG A 544 2.87 31.26 7.45
CA ARG A 544 4.04 32.16 7.29
C ARG A 544 4.90 32.24 8.55
N LYS A 545 4.29 32.27 9.75
CA LYS A 545 5.01 32.32 11.03
C LYS A 545 5.81 31.02 11.29
N LEU A 546 5.20 29.86 11.01
CA LEU A 546 5.69 28.56 11.46
C LEU A 546 6.59 27.84 10.43
N CYS A 547 6.28 27.96 9.14
CA CYS A 547 7.04 27.36 8.04
C CYS A 547 7.97 28.38 7.33
N GLY A 548 7.75 29.69 7.52
CA GLY A 548 8.53 30.74 6.88
C GLY A 548 8.46 30.69 5.35
N THR A 549 9.59 30.93 4.70
CA THR A 549 9.77 30.76 3.24
C THR A 549 10.48 29.44 2.90
N GLY A 550 10.51 28.47 3.82
CA GLY A 550 11.15 27.18 3.62
C GLY A 550 10.35 26.26 2.68
N ASP A 551 11.03 25.26 2.13
CA ASP A 551 10.35 24.13 1.51
C ASP A 551 9.82 23.21 2.62
N GLY A 552 8.51 23.03 2.68
CA GLY A 552 7.87 22.09 3.60
C GLY A 552 7.42 20.80 2.91
N VAL A 553 7.09 19.81 3.72
CA VAL A 553 6.34 18.62 3.29
C VAL A 553 5.22 18.30 4.29
N VAL A 554 4.12 17.76 3.77
CA VAL A 554 3.03 17.18 4.58
C VAL A 554 3.03 15.68 4.42
N LYS A 555 3.15 14.94 5.53
CA LYS A 555 2.96 13.48 5.60
C LYS A 555 1.52 13.22 6.05
N ILE A 556 0.69 12.63 5.18
CA ILE A 556 -0.64 12.10 5.50
C ILE A 556 -0.52 10.59 5.68
N SER A 557 -1.13 10.02 6.71
CA SER A 557 -1.11 8.58 6.97
C SER A 557 -2.36 8.09 7.71
N TRP A 558 -2.66 6.80 7.59
CA TRP A 558 -3.86 6.16 8.14
C TRP A 558 -3.47 5.11 9.18
N GLN A 559 -3.10 5.62 10.36
CA GLN A 559 -2.60 4.80 11.46
C GLN A 559 -3.74 4.09 12.18
N SER A 560 -3.39 3.03 12.89
CA SER A 560 -4.25 2.44 13.91
C SER A 560 -4.62 3.48 14.97
N LYS A 561 -5.88 3.49 15.42
CA LYS A 561 -6.37 4.37 16.48
C LYS A 561 -5.75 4.03 17.84
N SER A 562 -5.43 2.76 18.11
CA SER A 562 -4.79 2.31 19.35
C SER A 562 -3.28 2.62 19.40
N ARG A 563 -2.67 3.00 18.27
CA ARG A 563 -1.25 3.35 18.23
C ARG A 563 -1.03 4.83 18.55
N GLN A 564 -0.07 5.09 19.44
CA GLN A 564 0.41 6.42 19.77
C GLN A 564 0.89 7.19 18.51
N ALA A 565 0.78 8.52 18.53
CA ALA A 565 1.13 9.35 17.40
C ALA A 565 2.66 9.53 17.23
N GLU A 566 3.16 9.60 15.99
CA GLU A 566 4.57 9.95 15.71
C GLU A 566 4.94 11.29 16.36
N ASP A 567 4.07 12.30 16.28
CA ASP A 567 4.39 13.63 16.80
C ASP A 567 4.45 13.67 18.33
N PHE A 568 3.78 12.76 19.05
CA PHE A 568 4.00 12.62 20.50
C PHE A 568 5.46 12.25 20.79
N TYR A 569 5.99 11.22 20.14
CA TYR A 569 7.38 10.80 20.35
C TYR A 569 8.37 11.89 19.94
N VAL A 570 8.08 12.62 18.84
CA VAL A 570 8.91 13.75 18.39
C VAL A 570 8.80 14.97 19.33
N ARG A 571 7.62 15.29 19.88
CA ARG A 571 7.41 16.35 20.89
C ARG A 571 8.25 16.03 22.13
N THR A 572 8.03 14.87 22.76
CA THR A 572 8.77 14.41 23.93
C THR A 572 10.28 14.41 23.69
N ALA A 573 10.75 13.81 22.58
CA ALA A 573 12.17 13.81 22.23
C ALA A 573 12.74 15.23 22.05
N ARG A 574 12.03 16.13 21.37
CA ARG A 574 12.47 17.53 21.16
C ARG A 574 12.35 18.38 22.41
N GLU A 575 11.63 17.95 23.44
CA GLU A 575 11.51 18.66 24.71
C GLU A 575 12.55 18.22 25.73
N SER A 576 12.74 16.91 25.94
CA SER A 576 13.82 16.39 26.79
C SER A 576 15.20 16.83 26.28
N LEU A 577 15.38 16.98 24.96
CA LEU A 577 16.61 17.50 24.35
C LEU A 577 16.75 19.04 24.41
N LYS A 578 15.79 19.83 24.91
CA LYS A 578 15.96 21.29 25.13
C LYS A 578 16.62 21.62 26.47
N ILE A 579 16.60 20.69 27.43
CA ILE A 579 16.91 20.93 28.86
C ILE A 579 18.38 21.32 29.08
N ASP A 580 19.31 20.70 28.35
CA ASP A 580 20.76 20.87 28.54
C ASP A 580 21.40 21.30 27.21
N ASP A 581 22.32 22.28 27.22
CA ASP A 581 22.92 22.80 25.98
C ASP A 581 23.73 21.74 25.20
N SER A 582 24.22 20.68 25.88
CA SER A 582 24.88 19.54 25.27
C SER A 582 23.91 18.49 24.68
N THR A 583 22.65 18.41 25.11
CA THR A 583 21.64 17.60 24.43
C THR A 583 20.96 18.39 23.31
N LYS A 584 20.77 19.70 23.50
CA LYS A 584 20.21 20.67 22.55
C LYS A 584 20.97 20.78 21.23
N LYS A 585 22.31 20.59 21.24
CA LYS A 585 23.11 20.45 20.00
C LYS A 585 22.70 19.25 19.14
N MET A 586 21.91 18.29 19.64
CA MET A 586 21.40 17.11 18.92
C MET A 586 20.01 17.31 18.30
N LEU A 587 19.25 18.36 18.65
CA LEU A 587 17.91 18.64 18.08
C LEU A 587 17.89 18.74 16.55
N LYS A 588 19.03 19.12 15.96
CA LYS A 588 19.28 19.17 14.50
C LYS A 588 19.34 17.80 13.82
N HIS A 589 19.43 16.71 14.59
CA HIS A 589 19.46 15.33 14.09
C HIS A 589 18.11 14.61 14.23
N ILE A 590 17.11 15.28 14.82
CA ILE A 590 15.74 14.82 14.96
C ILE A 590 14.86 15.64 14.00
N VAL A 591 13.88 14.99 13.37
CA VAL A 591 12.87 15.64 12.52
C VAL A 591 12.25 16.87 13.19
N ASP A 592 12.08 17.97 12.44
CA ASP A 592 11.43 19.20 12.91
C ASP A 592 10.01 19.29 12.37
N ILE A 593 9.08 18.66 13.10
CA ILE A 593 7.64 18.87 12.92
C ILE A 593 7.32 20.33 13.27
N LYS A 594 6.43 20.93 12.50
CA LYS A 594 5.93 22.30 12.68
C LYS A 594 4.60 22.26 13.42
N CYS A 595 3.65 21.50 12.88
CA CYS A 595 2.38 21.18 13.50
C CYS A 595 1.91 19.77 13.11
N SER A 596 0.98 19.25 13.90
CA SER A 596 0.32 17.95 13.69
C SER A 596 -1.20 18.08 13.76
N LEU A 597 -1.89 17.11 13.17
CA LEU A 597 -3.34 17.00 13.18
C LEU A 597 -3.74 15.52 13.15
N THR A 598 -4.67 15.13 14.02
CA THR A 598 -5.34 13.82 13.95
C THR A 598 -6.83 14.02 13.75
N ARG A 599 -7.44 13.23 12.85
CA ARG A 599 -8.89 13.20 12.61
C ARG A 599 -9.38 11.77 12.36
N SER A 600 -10.57 11.45 12.86
CA SER A 600 -11.28 10.20 12.57
C SER A 600 -11.81 10.17 11.13
N MET A 601 -12.41 9.04 10.71
CA MET A 601 -13.15 9.00 9.44
C MET A 601 -14.43 9.83 9.47
N GLU A 602 -15.02 10.04 10.65
CA GLU A 602 -16.25 10.80 10.87
C GLU A 602 -15.98 12.31 10.82
N GLU A 603 -14.93 12.78 11.49
CA GLU A 603 -14.50 14.20 11.44
C GLU A 603 -14.00 14.63 10.04
N LEU A 604 -13.65 13.67 9.19
CA LEU A 604 -13.34 13.89 7.77
C LEU A 604 -14.54 13.68 6.85
N GLU A 605 -15.71 13.35 7.41
CA GLU A 605 -16.95 12.93 6.73
C GLU A 605 -16.69 11.94 5.58
N LEU A 606 -15.98 10.84 5.86
CA LEU A 606 -15.76 9.78 4.89
C LEU A 606 -16.95 8.80 4.86
N PRO A 607 -17.38 8.31 3.69
CA PRO A 607 -18.55 7.44 3.55
C PRO A 607 -18.58 6.25 4.51
N ARG A 608 -17.45 5.58 4.76
CA ARG A 608 -17.38 4.42 5.68
C ARG A 608 -17.84 4.75 7.11
N ALA A 609 -17.58 5.95 7.62
CA ALA A 609 -18.04 6.34 8.96
C ALA A 609 -19.58 6.27 9.07
N PHE A 610 -20.26 6.53 7.96
CA PHE A 610 -21.71 6.52 7.85
C PHE A 610 -22.25 5.28 7.13
N MET A 611 -21.45 4.24 6.89
CA MET A 611 -21.96 2.99 6.31
C MET A 611 -22.54 2.09 7.41
N THR A 612 -23.84 1.82 7.33
CA THR A 612 -24.56 0.93 8.27
C THR A 612 -24.30 -0.54 7.94
N ASN A 613 -24.52 -1.42 8.92
CA ASN A 613 -24.47 -2.89 8.76
C ASN A 613 -23.16 -3.48 8.21
N LEU A 614 -22.08 -2.70 8.16
CA LEU A 614 -20.73 -3.24 7.96
C LEU A 614 -20.35 -4.09 9.18
N ALA A 615 -19.73 -5.25 8.96
CA ALA A 615 -19.15 -6.05 10.03
C ALA A 615 -18.09 -5.23 10.79
N LYS A 616 -18.33 -4.98 12.09
CA LYS A 616 -17.42 -4.21 12.97
C LYS A 616 -16.56 -5.09 13.87
N GLU A 617 -16.93 -6.36 14.03
CA GLU A 617 -16.21 -7.32 14.89
C GLU A 617 -14.75 -7.45 14.43
N ASN A 618 -13.81 -7.31 15.38
CA ASN A 618 -12.36 -7.48 15.21
C ASN A 618 -11.66 -6.54 14.20
N VAL A 619 -12.29 -5.44 13.77
CA VAL A 619 -11.67 -4.47 12.83
C VAL A 619 -10.87 -3.38 13.58
N GLU A 620 -9.54 -3.36 13.41
CA GLU A 620 -8.67 -2.28 13.93
C GLU A 620 -9.03 -0.91 13.32
N GLU A 621 -9.73 -0.05 14.07
CA GLU A 621 -10.09 1.30 13.60
C GLU A 621 -8.85 2.13 13.18
N ARG A 622 -9.02 2.95 12.12
CA ARG A 622 -7.96 3.85 11.62
C ARG A 622 -8.34 5.32 11.72
N VAL A 623 -7.37 6.12 12.16
CA VAL A 623 -7.42 7.59 12.17
C VAL A 623 -6.46 8.16 11.13
N CYS A 624 -6.82 9.29 10.53
CA CYS A 624 -5.91 10.07 9.72
C CYS A 624 -4.97 10.85 10.63
N ARG A 625 -3.66 10.69 10.46
CA ARG A 625 -2.62 11.53 11.06
C ARG A 625 -1.91 12.32 9.98
N VAL A 626 -1.86 13.64 10.14
CA VAL A 626 -1.24 14.60 9.22
C VAL A 626 -0.15 15.35 9.95
N LEU A 627 1.08 15.34 9.42
CA LEU A 627 2.24 16.01 9.99
C LEU A 627 2.83 17.00 8.99
N VAL A 628 3.14 18.22 9.43
CA VAL A 628 3.82 19.24 8.63
C VAL A 628 5.26 19.35 9.13
N MET A 629 6.26 19.27 8.25
CA MET A 629 7.69 19.28 8.61
C MET A 629 8.55 19.91 7.49
N ASP A 630 9.82 20.19 7.78
CA ASP A 630 10.77 20.68 6.77
C ASP A 630 11.10 19.61 5.70
N ALA A 631 11.41 20.03 4.48
CA ALA A 631 11.76 19.12 3.38
C ALA A 631 13.21 18.61 3.45
N TYR A 632 13.41 17.39 3.94
CA TYR A 632 14.72 16.73 3.97
C TYR A 632 15.09 16.01 2.65
N LEU A 633 16.39 15.81 2.43
CA LEU A 633 17.01 15.07 1.34
C LEU A 633 17.14 13.58 1.71
N PRO A 634 16.68 12.63 0.89
CA PRO A 634 16.87 11.20 1.14
C PRO A 634 18.34 10.80 0.91
N LEU A 635 18.85 9.85 1.71
CA LEU A 635 20.27 9.45 1.78
C LEU A 635 20.96 9.24 0.43
N LYS A 636 20.25 8.71 -0.58
CA LYS A 636 20.76 8.47 -1.94
C LYS A 636 21.18 9.74 -2.73
N LEU A 637 20.86 10.92 -2.24
CA LEU A 637 21.31 12.20 -2.80
C LEU A 637 22.64 12.69 -2.21
N VAL A 638 23.26 11.92 -1.30
CA VAL A 638 24.53 12.30 -0.66
C VAL A 638 25.64 12.54 -1.69
N GLY A 639 26.30 13.69 -1.58
CA GLY A 639 27.26 14.17 -2.58
C GLY A 639 28.65 13.54 -2.47
N SER A 640 29.10 13.20 -1.26
CA SER A 640 30.42 12.61 -1.04
C SER A 640 30.45 11.52 0.04
N PRO A 641 31.48 10.64 0.02
CA PRO A 641 31.76 9.72 1.12
C PRO A 641 31.88 10.40 2.49
N LYS A 642 32.40 11.63 2.55
CA LYS A 642 32.58 12.32 3.84
C LYS A 642 31.26 12.86 4.39
N ASP A 643 30.38 13.33 3.51
CA ASP A 643 29.03 13.74 3.88
C ASP A 643 28.23 12.55 4.40
N PHE A 644 28.35 11.38 3.76
CA PHE A 644 27.75 10.13 4.26
C PHE A 644 28.20 9.80 5.68
N GLN A 645 29.51 9.92 5.98
CA GLN A 645 29.99 9.73 7.36
C GLN A 645 29.33 10.71 8.34
N VAL A 646 29.24 12.00 7.98
CA VAL A 646 28.65 13.05 8.83
C VAL A 646 27.16 12.82 9.07
N ILE A 647 26.42 12.37 8.04
CA ILE A 647 24.99 12.02 8.13
C ILE A 647 24.82 10.85 9.09
N PHE A 648 25.51 9.73 8.83
CA PHE A 648 25.36 8.48 9.56
C PHE A 648 25.74 8.65 11.05
N ILE A 649 26.90 9.26 11.34
CA ILE A 649 27.34 9.55 12.71
C ILE A 649 26.40 10.54 13.42
N GLY A 650 25.91 11.56 12.71
CA GLY A 650 24.97 12.55 13.26
C GLY A 650 23.65 11.91 13.69
N VAL A 651 23.11 11.02 12.86
CA VAL A 651 21.87 10.28 13.14
C VAL A 651 22.03 9.30 14.30
N VAL A 652 23.13 8.53 14.35
CA VAL A 652 23.41 7.61 15.48
C VAL A 652 23.57 8.38 16.80
N ARG A 653 24.18 9.58 16.76
CA ARG A 653 24.24 10.50 17.91
C ARG A 653 22.87 11.03 18.33
N GLY A 654 22.03 11.44 17.37
CA GLY A 654 20.66 11.88 17.63
C GLY A 654 19.81 10.79 18.30
N HIS A 655 19.87 9.57 17.75
CA HIS A 655 19.21 8.37 18.31
C HIS A 655 19.65 8.07 19.76
N ARG A 656 20.96 8.08 20.04
CA ARG A 656 21.49 7.92 21.42
C ARG A 656 20.98 9.01 22.37
N ALA A 657 20.92 10.26 21.92
CA ALA A 657 20.49 11.37 22.75
C ALA A 657 19.02 11.23 23.16
N VAL A 658 18.14 10.82 22.23
CA VAL A 658 16.74 10.50 22.52
C VAL A 658 16.62 9.34 23.50
N TRP A 659 17.32 8.23 23.28
CA TRP A 659 17.29 7.08 24.19
C TRP A 659 17.77 7.42 25.61
N LYS A 660 18.85 8.22 25.76
CA LYS A 660 19.30 8.67 27.09
C LYS A 660 18.25 9.55 27.76
N ALA A 661 17.70 10.52 27.03
CA ALA A 661 16.86 11.58 27.58
C ALA A 661 15.39 11.18 27.87
N CYS A 662 14.82 10.23 27.14
CA CYS A 662 13.40 9.84 27.30
C CYS A 662 13.06 8.37 26.99
N ARG A 663 14.04 7.46 26.92
CA ARG A 663 13.84 5.99 26.71
C ARG A 663 12.98 5.60 25.49
N ILE A 664 12.88 6.47 24.48
CA ILE A 664 12.20 6.14 23.21
C ILE A 664 13.16 5.32 22.31
N LEU A 665 12.72 4.13 21.91
CA LEU A 665 13.31 3.36 20.79
C LEU A 665 12.62 3.72 19.49
N HIS A 666 13.36 3.69 18.38
CA HIS A 666 12.81 4.01 17.06
C HIS A 666 12.17 2.79 16.39
N ARG A 667 12.79 1.60 16.54
CA ARG A 667 12.27 0.29 16.08
C ARG A 667 12.07 0.17 14.55
N ASP A 668 12.56 1.13 13.76
CA ASP A 668 12.55 1.12 12.29
C ASP A 668 13.72 1.92 11.69
N ILE A 669 14.94 1.66 12.16
CA ILE A 669 16.13 2.25 11.55
C ILE A 669 16.32 1.67 10.13
N SER A 670 16.05 2.49 9.11
CA SER A 670 16.03 2.09 7.70
C SER A 670 16.71 3.12 6.78
N ILE A 671 17.08 2.70 5.57
CA ILE A 671 17.69 3.57 4.54
C ILE A 671 16.79 4.76 4.15
N ASN A 672 15.47 4.61 4.23
CA ASN A 672 14.52 5.67 3.91
C ASN A 672 14.36 6.69 5.06
N ASN A 673 14.59 6.23 6.29
CA ASN A 673 14.35 6.99 7.52
C ASN A 673 15.60 7.80 7.95
N ILE A 674 16.79 7.44 7.43
CA ILE A 674 17.98 8.29 7.45
C ILE A 674 17.90 9.32 6.32
N MET A 675 17.77 10.59 6.69
CA MET A 675 17.71 11.73 5.75
C MET A 675 18.81 12.75 6.09
N PHE A 676 18.90 13.84 5.31
CA PHE A 676 19.81 14.95 5.61
C PHE A 676 19.32 16.30 5.07
N TYR A 677 19.96 17.38 5.48
CA TYR A 677 19.79 18.71 4.89
C TYR A 677 21.12 19.48 4.91
N LEU A 678 21.13 20.65 4.27
CA LEU A 678 22.20 21.64 4.38
C LEU A 678 21.75 22.72 5.36
N ASP A 679 22.54 23.00 6.39
CA ASP A 679 22.25 24.09 7.32
C ASP A 679 22.45 25.48 6.68
N LYS A 680 22.15 26.54 7.43
CA LYS A 680 22.31 27.95 7.01
C LYS A 680 23.75 28.37 6.64
N HIS A 681 24.73 27.49 6.82
CA HIS A 681 26.14 27.67 6.45
C HIS A 681 26.57 26.71 5.32
N GLY A 682 25.62 25.96 4.73
CA GLY A 682 25.87 24.98 3.68
C GLY A 682 26.44 23.65 4.19
N LYS A 683 26.43 23.40 5.51
CA LYS A 683 26.99 22.18 6.09
C LYS A 683 25.95 21.06 6.14
N VAL A 684 26.35 19.86 5.72
CA VAL A 684 25.52 18.66 5.80
C VAL A 684 25.21 18.28 7.25
N VAL A 685 23.92 18.02 7.52
CA VAL A 685 23.41 17.51 8.80
C VAL A 685 22.46 16.34 8.52
N GLY A 686 22.76 15.16 9.06
CA GLY A 686 21.86 14.00 9.01
C GLY A 686 20.69 14.11 9.99
N VAL A 687 19.53 13.56 9.65
CA VAL A 687 18.27 13.62 10.40
C VAL A 687 17.60 12.24 10.42
N LEU A 688 16.94 11.90 11.53
CA LEU A 688 16.17 10.67 11.72
C LEU A 688 14.65 10.95 11.70
N CYS A 689 13.94 10.26 10.81
CA CYS A 689 12.53 10.47 10.46
C CYS A 689 11.69 9.18 10.54
N ASP A 690 10.35 9.30 10.55
CA ASP A 690 9.37 8.21 10.59
C ASP A 690 9.33 7.44 11.93
N TRP A 691 9.08 8.17 13.02
CA TRP A 691 8.93 7.63 14.39
C TRP A 691 7.54 6.97 14.63
N ASP A 692 6.81 6.61 13.56
CA ASP A 692 5.44 6.04 13.56
C ASP A 692 5.26 4.73 14.33
N ILE A 693 6.35 4.00 14.61
CA ILE A 693 6.33 2.73 15.35
C ILE A 693 7.33 2.70 16.53
N ALA A 694 7.80 3.88 16.92
CA ALA A 694 8.60 4.07 18.13
C ALA A 694 7.86 3.56 19.38
N LYS A 695 8.61 3.22 20.43
CA LYS A 695 8.04 2.88 21.75
C LYS A 695 8.93 3.48 22.84
N GLU A 696 8.33 4.17 23.79
CA GLU A 696 8.94 4.47 25.08
C GLU A 696 9.02 3.18 25.91
N ILE A 697 10.19 2.87 26.46
CA ILE A 697 10.40 1.66 27.27
C ILE A 697 10.53 2.07 28.75
N PRO A 698 9.54 1.74 29.61
CA PRO A 698 9.65 1.95 31.05
C PRO A 698 10.89 1.28 31.63
N GLU A 699 11.50 1.86 32.66
CA GLU A 699 12.73 1.29 33.25
C GLU A 699 12.50 -0.14 33.78
N SER A 700 11.29 -0.43 34.28
CA SER A 700 10.86 -1.78 34.67
C SER A 700 10.80 -2.80 33.52
N GLU A 701 10.59 -2.37 32.27
CA GLU A 701 10.66 -3.24 31.09
C GLU A 701 12.11 -3.46 30.59
N THR A 702 13.11 -2.77 31.16
CA THR A 702 14.53 -2.88 30.76
C THR A 702 15.39 -3.78 31.63
N GLY A 703 14.81 -4.42 32.65
CA GLY A 703 15.55 -5.31 33.55
C GLY A 703 16.16 -6.52 32.83
N ILE A 704 17.43 -6.82 33.12
CA ILE A 704 18.19 -7.91 32.49
C ILE A 704 17.48 -9.27 32.59
N ASP A 705 16.77 -9.51 33.69
CA ASP A 705 15.98 -10.71 33.94
C ASP A 705 14.88 -10.91 32.88
N THR A 706 14.31 -9.83 32.32
CA THR A 706 13.37 -9.90 31.19
C THR A 706 14.08 -10.38 29.92
N ILE A 707 15.30 -9.92 29.67
CA ILE A 707 16.10 -10.31 28.51
C ILE A 707 16.53 -11.78 28.63
N VAL A 708 16.89 -12.23 29.83
CA VAL A 708 17.19 -13.64 30.15
C VAL A 708 15.95 -14.50 29.91
N ARG A 709 14.78 -14.11 30.45
CA ARG A 709 13.52 -14.82 30.24
C ARG A 709 13.15 -14.90 28.75
N ASP A 710 13.30 -13.81 28.00
CA ASP A 710 13.03 -13.77 26.56
C ASP A 710 14.00 -14.66 25.76
N ALA A 711 15.27 -14.73 26.14
CA ALA A 711 16.27 -15.59 25.50
C ALA A 711 16.00 -17.09 25.74
N ILE A 712 15.43 -17.46 26.89
CA ILE A 712 14.99 -18.83 27.18
C ILE A 712 13.67 -19.14 26.44
N LEU A 713 12.68 -18.23 26.52
CA LEU A 713 11.40 -18.34 25.81
C LEU A 713 11.56 -18.41 24.29
N ALA A 714 12.65 -17.88 23.71
CA ALA A 714 13.00 -18.03 22.30
C ALA A 714 13.11 -19.49 21.83
N LYS A 715 13.36 -20.41 22.77
CA LYS A 715 13.55 -21.84 22.54
C LYS A 715 12.38 -22.73 22.94
N ILE A 716 11.43 -22.22 23.73
CA ILE A 716 10.24 -22.97 24.13
C ILE A 716 9.21 -22.86 22.99
N SER A 717 8.86 -23.98 22.38
CA SER A 717 7.82 -24.01 21.34
C SER A 717 6.48 -23.52 21.88
N PRO A 718 5.79 -22.58 21.21
CA PRO A 718 4.43 -22.25 21.56
C PRO A 718 3.51 -23.42 21.18
N GLN A 719 2.92 -24.09 22.18
CA GLN A 719 1.74 -24.92 21.93
C GLN A 719 0.57 -23.98 21.59
N LEU A 720 0.34 -23.76 20.29
CA LEU A 720 -0.82 -23.01 19.80
C LEU A 720 -1.87 -23.98 19.22
N PRO A 721 -3.18 -23.71 19.41
CA PRO A 721 -4.22 -24.45 18.72
C PRO A 721 -4.09 -24.37 17.20
N THR A 722 -4.59 -25.39 16.49
CA THR A 722 -4.61 -25.43 15.02
C THR A 722 -5.58 -24.39 14.43
N VAL A 723 -5.10 -23.17 14.22
CA VAL A 723 -5.78 -22.14 13.41
C VAL A 723 -5.29 -22.22 11.97
N SER A 724 -6.18 -21.91 11.01
CA SER A 724 -6.03 -22.26 9.59
C SER A 724 -4.72 -21.78 8.95
N THR A 725 -3.87 -22.72 8.53
CA THR A 725 -2.61 -22.46 7.83
C THR A 725 -2.82 -22.10 6.36
N ALA A 726 -3.52 -20.99 6.11
CA ALA A 726 -3.40 -20.29 4.84
C ALA A 726 -1.93 -19.82 4.70
N PRO A 727 -1.16 -20.30 3.71
CA PRO A 727 0.27 -20.00 3.65
C PRO A 727 0.47 -18.50 3.39
N PRO A 728 1.25 -17.78 4.21
CA PRO A 728 1.47 -16.35 4.02
C PRO A 728 2.07 -16.13 2.63
N ALA A 729 1.34 -15.41 1.79
CA ALA A 729 1.70 -15.28 0.38
C ALA A 729 3.11 -14.69 0.25
N ARG A 730 3.92 -15.21 -0.68
CA ARG A 730 5.28 -14.71 -0.97
C ARG A 730 5.22 -13.25 -1.46
N THR A 731 5.31 -12.31 -0.53
CA THR A 731 5.01 -10.88 -0.75
C THR A 731 5.90 -9.98 0.10
N GLU A 732 6.31 -8.85 -0.48
CA GLU A 732 7.06 -7.76 0.18
C GLU A 732 6.26 -6.97 1.24
N HIS A 733 5.15 -7.51 1.73
CA HIS A 733 4.42 -6.93 2.87
C HIS A 733 5.32 -6.75 4.10
N SER A 734 6.29 -7.65 4.29
CA SER A 734 7.40 -7.57 5.25
C SER A 734 8.18 -6.23 5.26
N ILE A 735 8.12 -5.44 4.20
CA ILE A 735 8.85 -4.16 4.09
C ILE A 735 8.00 -2.98 4.60
N GLN A 736 6.68 -3.12 4.73
CA GLN A 736 5.76 -1.99 4.98
C GLN A 736 4.59 -2.26 5.94
N GLN A 737 4.38 -3.51 6.41
CA GLN A 737 3.42 -3.81 7.46
C GLN A 737 4.12 -4.02 8.81
N PRO A 738 3.77 -3.28 9.87
CA PRO A 738 3.91 -3.82 11.23
C PRO A 738 2.97 -5.03 11.33
N THR A 739 3.47 -6.17 11.78
CA THR A 739 2.66 -7.39 11.94
C THR A 739 1.81 -7.28 13.19
N SER A 740 0.62 -6.69 13.02
CA SER A 740 -0.48 -6.69 13.98
C SER A 740 -1.67 -7.40 13.35
N THR A 741 -1.66 -8.73 13.45
CA THR A 741 -2.87 -9.55 13.39
C THR A 741 -3.25 -9.95 14.81
N ASP A 742 -4.51 -10.33 14.97
CA ASP A 742 -5.06 -10.99 16.15
C ASP A 742 -5.22 -10.08 17.38
N ALA A 743 -6.46 -9.99 17.86
CA ALA A 743 -6.87 -9.20 19.01
C ALA A 743 -7.64 -10.10 19.99
N GLU A 744 -7.47 -9.81 21.28
CA GLU A 744 -8.19 -10.39 22.43
C GLU A 744 -8.05 -11.90 22.66
N GLU A 745 -7.27 -12.28 23.69
CA GLU A 745 -7.87 -12.89 24.88
C GLU A 745 -6.98 -12.75 26.13
N SER A 746 -7.62 -12.64 27.31
CA SER A 746 -7.05 -12.60 28.67
C SER A 746 -6.18 -11.39 29.09
N ALA A 747 -6.42 -10.90 30.31
CA ALA A 747 -5.77 -9.70 30.87
C ALA A 747 -4.62 -10.05 31.84
N SER A 748 -3.44 -10.39 31.30
CA SER A 748 -2.19 -10.46 32.09
C SER A 748 -0.91 -10.17 31.29
N HIS A 749 -0.92 -10.37 29.98
CA HIS A 749 0.25 -10.18 29.12
C HIS A 749 -0.08 -9.34 27.88
N HIS A 750 0.54 -8.17 27.75
CA HIS A 750 0.52 -7.43 26.49
C HIS A 750 1.29 -8.22 25.41
N HIS A 751 0.60 -8.68 24.37
CA HIS A 751 1.24 -9.33 23.24
C HIS A 751 2.32 -8.43 22.62
N ARG A 752 3.56 -8.92 22.58
CA ARG A 752 4.68 -8.23 21.93
C ARG A 752 4.63 -8.49 20.43
N PHE A 753 4.81 -7.44 19.63
CA PHE A 753 4.79 -7.53 18.17
C PHE A 753 6.17 -7.25 17.57
N ARG A 754 6.54 -8.02 16.54
CA ARG A 754 7.71 -7.69 15.69
C ARG A 754 7.42 -6.42 14.90
N THR A 755 8.39 -5.52 14.85
CA THR A 755 8.29 -4.23 14.16
C THR A 755 9.63 -3.86 13.55
N GLY A 756 9.59 -3.13 12.43
CA GLY A 756 10.75 -2.63 11.70
C GLY A 756 10.92 -3.28 10.34
N THR A 757 11.64 -2.60 9.46
CA THR A 757 11.91 -3.01 8.07
C THR A 757 12.79 -4.27 8.02
N PHE A 758 12.27 -5.39 7.51
CA PHE A 758 12.90 -6.74 7.57
C PHE A 758 14.41 -6.81 7.23
N PRO A 759 14.91 -6.22 6.11
CA PRO A 759 16.34 -6.21 5.80
C PRO A 759 17.24 -5.67 6.92
N PHE A 760 16.74 -4.71 7.70
CA PHE A 760 17.50 -4.04 8.76
C PHE A 760 17.22 -4.64 10.14
N MET A 761 16.04 -5.23 10.35
CA MET A 761 15.62 -5.89 11.60
C MET A 761 16.71 -6.78 12.23
N ALA A 762 16.92 -6.65 13.54
CA ALA A 762 17.93 -7.38 14.29
C ALA A 762 17.73 -8.90 14.30
N LEU A 763 18.81 -9.67 14.45
CA LEU A 763 18.82 -11.13 14.42
C LEU A 763 17.92 -11.76 15.49
N ASP A 764 17.83 -11.18 16.68
CA ASP A 764 17.00 -11.74 17.76
C ASP A 764 15.51 -11.63 17.41
N LEU A 765 15.07 -10.49 16.87
CA LEU A 765 13.70 -10.29 16.39
C LEU A 765 13.33 -11.25 15.23
N LEU A 766 14.31 -11.62 14.41
CA LEU A 766 14.16 -12.55 13.28
C LEU A 766 14.15 -14.03 13.70
N ASN A 767 15.03 -14.42 14.63
CA ASN A 767 15.29 -15.82 14.98
C ASN A 767 14.37 -16.35 16.09
N TYR A 768 14.03 -15.53 17.10
CA TYR A 768 13.25 -15.97 18.26
C TYR A 768 11.83 -16.36 17.82
N LEU A 769 11.26 -17.44 18.36
CA LEU A 769 9.89 -17.88 18.05
C LEU A 769 8.84 -16.90 18.61
N THR A 770 8.98 -16.55 19.89
CA THR A 770 8.19 -15.51 20.56
C THR A 770 8.86 -14.14 20.38
N PRO A 771 8.14 -13.06 20.04
CA PRO A 771 8.75 -11.73 19.90
C PRO A 771 9.36 -11.23 21.22
N PRO A 772 10.68 -10.97 21.29
CA PRO A 772 11.31 -10.43 22.49
C PRO A 772 10.95 -8.95 22.70
N GLN A 773 11.22 -8.45 23.89
CA GLN A 773 11.26 -7.02 24.18
C GLN A 773 12.21 -6.30 23.20
N HIS A 774 11.77 -5.18 22.61
CA HIS A 774 12.67 -4.36 21.79
C HIS A 774 13.75 -3.71 22.67
N LEU A 775 15.02 -3.88 22.29
CA LEU A 775 16.19 -3.36 23.00
C LEU A 775 16.91 -2.27 22.19
N TYR A 776 17.57 -1.34 22.87
CA TYR A 776 18.39 -0.29 22.23
C TYR A 776 19.45 -0.83 21.27
N ARG A 777 20.03 -2.00 21.56
CA ARG A 777 20.99 -2.65 20.66
C ARG A 777 20.38 -3.13 19.34
N PHE A 778 19.06 -3.39 19.26
CA PHE A 778 18.42 -3.79 18.00
C PHE A 778 18.40 -2.64 16.97
N ASP A 779 18.22 -1.40 17.42
CA ASP A 779 18.33 -0.22 16.55
C ASP A 779 19.80 0.02 16.12
N LEU A 780 20.79 -0.24 16.99
CA LEU A 780 22.22 -0.23 16.60
C LEU A 780 22.57 -1.34 15.59
N GLU A 781 22.01 -2.53 15.76
CA GLU A 781 22.19 -3.64 14.82
C GLU A 781 21.59 -3.29 13.45
N SER A 782 20.44 -2.61 13.45
CA SER A 782 19.79 -2.09 12.25
C SER A 782 20.66 -1.03 11.55
N PHE A 783 21.35 -0.14 12.28
CA PHE A 783 22.36 0.76 11.69
C PHE A 783 23.50 0.00 10.99
N PHE A 784 23.98 -1.13 11.53
CA PHE A 784 24.97 -1.96 10.83
C PHE A 784 24.43 -2.52 9.51
N TYR A 785 23.20 -3.05 9.49
CA TYR A 785 22.59 -3.57 8.26
C TYR A 785 22.29 -2.47 7.23
N VAL A 786 21.93 -1.27 7.65
CA VAL A 786 21.79 -0.08 6.80
C VAL A 786 23.13 0.30 6.16
N LEU A 787 24.22 0.34 6.95
CA LEU A 787 25.58 0.63 6.45
C LEU A 787 26.04 -0.41 5.42
N VAL A 788 25.88 -1.71 5.71
CA VAL A 788 26.27 -2.79 4.80
C VAL A 788 25.46 -2.74 3.50
N THR A 789 24.14 -2.56 3.59
CA THR A 789 23.26 -2.44 2.41
C THR A 789 23.66 -1.25 1.54
N PHE A 790 23.85 -0.06 2.13
CA PHE A 790 24.27 1.13 1.39
C PHE A 790 25.58 0.90 0.63
N LEU A 791 26.60 0.34 1.28
CA LEU A 791 27.91 0.10 0.64
C LEU A 791 27.88 -1.03 -0.41
N ALA A 792 26.91 -1.96 -0.32
CA ALA A 792 26.70 -3.01 -1.30
C ALA A 792 25.92 -2.56 -2.54
N THR A 793 25.02 -1.58 -2.41
CA THR A 793 23.99 -1.29 -3.44
C THR A 793 23.82 0.18 -3.84
N PHE A 794 24.57 1.11 -3.27
CA PHE A 794 24.49 2.53 -3.66
C PHE A 794 25.20 2.80 -4.99
N ASP A 795 24.43 3.27 -5.97
CA ASP A 795 24.89 3.80 -7.24
C ASP A 795 24.84 5.34 -7.20
N PRO A 796 26.00 6.03 -7.10
CA PRO A 796 26.04 7.48 -6.96
C PRO A 796 25.73 8.24 -8.26
N GLU A 797 25.90 7.59 -9.43
CA GLU A 797 25.60 8.18 -10.73
C GLU A 797 24.09 8.18 -10.98
N LYS A 798 23.44 7.05 -10.74
CA LYS A 798 21.98 6.87 -10.85
C LYS A 798 21.22 7.39 -9.63
N LYS A 799 21.94 7.74 -8.55
CA LYS A 799 21.38 8.16 -7.24
C LYS A 799 20.33 7.17 -6.71
N LYS A 800 20.61 5.88 -6.86
CA LYS A 800 19.78 4.76 -6.43
C LYS A 800 20.51 3.97 -5.33
N ILE A 801 19.78 3.52 -4.33
CA ILE A 801 20.24 2.47 -3.41
C ILE A 801 19.34 1.26 -3.67
N GLY A 802 19.95 0.11 -4.01
CA GLY A 802 19.24 -1.15 -4.23
C GLY A 802 19.05 -1.97 -2.95
N LEU A 803 18.50 -3.18 -3.09
CA LEU A 803 18.25 -4.11 -1.98
C LEU A 803 19.26 -5.26 -1.92
N VAL A 804 19.48 -5.81 -0.73
CA VAL A 804 20.16 -7.11 -0.55
C VAL A 804 19.09 -8.20 -0.62
N TYR A 805 18.83 -8.71 -1.83
CA TYR A 805 17.74 -9.68 -2.08
C TYR A 805 17.67 -10.88 -1.11
N PRO A 806 18.78 -11.51 -0.67
CA PRO A 806 18.72 -12.60 0.31
C PRO A 806 18.20 -12.20 1.70
N TRP A 807 18.06 -10.90 2.00
CA TRP A 807 17.45 -10.38 3.24
C TRP A 807 15.99 -9.94 3.02
N LEU A 808 15.40 -10.21 1.84
CA LEU A 808 13.99 -10.04 1.55
C LEU A 808 13.29 -11.39 1.66
N GLY A 809 12.40 -11.54 2.64
CA GLY A 809 11.65 -12.77 2.86
C GLY A 809 10.36 -12.53 3.64
N ALA A 810 9.39 -13.43 3.48
CA ALA A 810 8.16 -13.46 4.27
C ALA A 810 8.34 -14.23 5.60
N ASP A 811 9.37 -15.07 5.68
CA ASP A 811 9.74 -15.88 6.83
C ASP A 811 10.86 -15.19 7.61
N PHE A 812 10.57 -14.85 8.87
CA PHE A 812 11.51 -14.19 9.79
C PHE A 812 12.76 -15.05 10.05
N GLN A 813 12.59 -16.35 10.30
CA GLN A 813 13.69 -17.25 10.62
C GLN A 813 14.55 -17.55 9.40
N ALA A 814 13.96 -17.71 8.21
CA ALA A 814 14.73 -17.86 6.97
C ALA A 814 15.64 -16.64 6.71
N VAL A 815 15.11 -15.41 6.90
CA VAL A 815 15.91 -14.18 6.79
C VAL A 815 16.97 -14.10 7.91
N GLY A 816 16.62 -14.48 9.14
CA GLY A 816 17.53 -14.56 10.29
C GLY A 816 18.70 -15.52 10.06
N LEU A 817 18.45 -16.71 9.52
CA LEU A 817 19.47 -17.70 9.15
C LEU A 817 20.41 -17.18 8.06
N VAL A 818 19.88 -16.54 7.01
CA VAL A 818 20.70 -15.94 5.94
C VAL A 818 21.56 -14.79 6.48
N LYS A 819 21.01 -13.92 7.34
CA LYS A 819 21.76 -12.82 7.97
C LYS A 819 22.80 -13.32 8.98
N SER A 820 22.50 -14.38 9.73
CA SER A 820 23.43 -15.05 10.64
C SER A 820 24.60 -15.70 9.87
N SER A 821 24.30 -16.42 8.80
CA SER A 821 25.31 -16.99 7.89
C SER A 821 26.19 -15.91 7.25
N PHE A 822 25.60 -14.79 6.82
CA PHE A 822 26.35 -13.63 6.31
C PHE A 822 27.31 -13.02 7.35
N VAL A 823 26.91 -12.93 8.61
CA VAL A 823 27.79 -12.44 9.69
C VAL A 823 28.91 -13.43 9.98
N LYS A 824 28.62 -14.74 10.01
CA LYS A 824 29.60 -15.80 10.29
C LYS A 824 30.61 -15.99 9.15
N GLN A 825 30.24 -15.72 7.89
CA GLN A 825 31.12 -15.90 6.73
C GLN A 825 31.90 -14.62 6.38
N SER A 826 33.24 -14.73 6.30
CA SER A 826 34.09 -13.59 5.96
C SER A 826 34.02 -13.17 4.48
N ALA A 827 33.83 -14.12 3.56
CA ALA A 827 33.90 -13.88 2.11
C ALA A 827 32.79 -12.95 1.56
N PRO A 828 31.49 -13.09 1.92
CA PRO A 828 30.45 -12.16 1.47
C PRO A 828 30.72 -10.71 1.89
N VAL A 829 31.15 -10.49 3.13
CA VAL A 829 31.49 -9.14 3.63
C VAL A 829 32.73 -8.62 2.92
N GLN A 830 33.76 -9.44 2.72
CA GLN A 830 34.95 -9.05 1.96
C GLN A 830 34.61 -8.67 0.52
N LYS A 831 33.66 -9.35 -0.14
CA LYS A 831 33.18 -8.99 -1.48
C LYS A 831 32.54 -7.61 -1.49
N ILE A 832 31.55 -7.34 -0.63
CA ILE A 832 30.92 -6.01 -0.49
C ILE A 832 31.98 -4.92 -0.22
N VAL A 833 32.92 -5.19 0.69
CA VAL A 833 33.98 -4.26 1.11
C VAL A 833 35.08 -4.06 0.05
N SER A 834 35.10 -4.86 -1.03
CA SER A 834 36.14 -4.82 -2.07
C SER A 834 35.62 -4.51 -3.47
N SER A 835 34.37 -4.82 -3.78
CA SER A 835 33.73 -4.63 -5.09
C SER A 835 32.36 -3.96 -5.01
N GLY A 836 32.08 -3.19 -3.96
CA GLY A 836 30.87 -2.36 -3.88
C GLY A 836 30.86 -1.28 -4.99
N PRO A 837 29.69 -0.97 -5.59
CA PRO A 837 29.59 -0.09 -6.76
C PRO A 837 30.16 1.31 -6.51
N ALA A 838 29.94 1.87 -5.33
CA ALA A 838 30.45 3.17 -4.91
C ALA A 838 31.88 3.07 -4.31
N VAL A 839 32.89 2.75 -5.13
CA VAL A 839 34.28 2.47 -4.69
C VAL A 839 34.82 3.46 -3.65
N ALA A 840 34.60 4.77 -3.82
CA ALA A 840 35.07 5.80 -2.88
C ALA A 840 34.38 5.74 -1.49
N TYR A 841 33.09 5.42 -1.46
CA TYR A 841 32.34 5.22 -0.21
C TYR A 841 32.78 3.92 0.47
N THR A 842 32.89 2.83 -0.31
CA THR A 842 33.37 1.54 0.16
C THR A 842 34.79 1.62 0.72
N ALA A 843 35.69 2.37 0.08
CA ALA A 843 37.05 2.58 0.57
C ALA A 843 37.10 3.34 1.91
N LEU A 844 36.28 4.38 2.08
CA LEU A 844 36.26 5.19 3.30
C LEU A 844 35.59 4.48 4.49
N CYS A 845 34.51 3.73 4.25
CA CYS A 845 33.76 3.02 5.31
C CYS A 845 34.20 1.56 5.53
N ARG A 846 35.08 1.01 4.69
CA ARG A 846 35.75 -0.31 4.86
C ARG A 846 36.28 -0.57 6.28
N PRO A 847 36.94 0.39 6.98
CA PRO A 847 37.37 0.19 8.36
C PRO A 847 36.21 -0.01 9.34
N TRP A 848 35.10 0.72 9.16
CA TRP A 848 33.91 0.62 10.01
C TRP A 848 33.29 -0.78 9.92
N VAL A 849 33.02 -1.25 8.69
CA VAL A 849 32.41 -2.57 8.47
C VAL A 849 33.27 -3.69 9.04
N ARG A 850 34.61 -3.61 8.88
CA ARG A 850 35.54 -4.60 9.44
C ARG A 850 35.54 -4.62 10.97
N LYS A 851 35.55 -3.46 11.62
CA LYS A 851 35.48 -3.37 13.08
C LYS A 851 34.12 -3.83 13.62
N LEU A 852 33.01 -3.34 13.05
CA LEU A 852 31.66 -3.75 13.44
C LEU A 852 31.46 -5.27 13.28
N LEU A 853 31.93 -5.86 12.18
CA LEU A 853 31.85 -7.31 12.00
C LEU A 853 32.69 -8.07 13.04
N GLY A 854 33.98 -7.77 13.14
CA GLY A 854 34.94 -8.55 13.93
C GLY A 854 34.90 -8.31 15.44
N THR A 855 34.60 -7.08 15.87
CA THR A 855 34.59 -6.70 17.29
C THR A 855 33.22 -6.90 17.93
N VAL A 856 32.13 -6.74 17.15
CA VAL A 856 30.74 -6.77 17.65
C VAL A 856 29.96 -7.96 17.05
N MET A 857 29.59 -7.91 15.76
CA MET A 857 28.54 -8.77 15.19
C MET A 857 28.87 -10.26 15.26
N LEU A 858 30.12 -10.65 14.94
CA LEU A 858 30.57 -12.04 15.06
C LEU A 858 30.45 -12.53 16.50
N LYS A 859 30.88 -11.74 17.50
CA LYS A 859 30.76 -12.09 18.92
C LYS A 859 29.31 -12.19 19.38
N LEU A 860 28.46 -11.22 18.98
CA LEU A 860 27.04 -11.18 19.33
C LEU A 860 26.28 -12.41 18.80
N THR A 861 26.68 -12.91 17.64
CA THR A 861 26.11 -14.13 17.02
C THR A 861 26.69 -15.40 17.65
N SER A 862 28.01 -15.49 17.89
CA SER A 862 28.60 -16.66 18.57
C SER A 862 28.14 -16.79 20.03
N SER A 863 27.90 -15.67 20.72
CA SER A 863 27.32 -15.66 22.07
C SER A 863 25.86 -16.13 22.08
N TYR A 864 25.08 -15.81 21.03
CA TYR A 864 23.75 -16.40 20.83
C TYR A 864 23.84 -17.91 20.61
N ASP A 865 24.75 -18.39 19.75
CA ASP A 865 24.97 -19.82 19.54
C ASP A 865 25.32 -20.56 20.86
N GLN A 866 26.11 -19.92 21.73
CA GLN A 866 26.49 -20.45 23.05
C GLN A 866 25.30 -20.53 24.02
N ILE A 867 24.52 -19.46 24.15
CA ILE A 867 23.28 -19.44 24.96
C ILE A 867 22.32 -20.53 24.47
N VAL A 868 22.13 -20.64 23.16
CA VAL A 868 21.30 -21.66 22.52
C VAL A 868 21.77 -23.07 22.83
N ALA A 869 23.07 -23.33 22.81
CA ALA A 869 23.64 -24.63 23.14
C ALA A 869 23.46 -24.96 24.63
N ALA A 870 23.74 -24.01 25.53
CA ALA A 870 23.59 -24.17 26.98
C ALA A 870 22.13 -24.51 27.36
N ILE A 871 21.14 -23.80 26.83
CA ILE A 871 19.71 -24.10 27.06
C ILE A 871 19.40 -25.56 26.70
N SER A 872 19.77 -25.99 25.48
CA SER A 872 19.47 -27.34 24.99
C SER A 872 20.26 -28.44 25.71
N SER A 873 21.49 -28.18 26.16
CA SER A 873 22.27 -29.13 26.97
C SER A 873 21.72 -29.25 28.40
N SER A 874 21.30 -28.14 29.00
CA SER A 874 20.77 -28.12 30.37
C SER A 874 19.40 -28.81 30.45
N TRP A 875 18.48 -28.55 29.52
CA TRP A 875 17.21 -29.29 29.42
C TRP A 875 17.42 -30.80 29.23
N LEU A 876 18.36 -31.23 28.37
CA LEU A 876 18.67 -32.65 28.12
C LEU A 876 19.23 -33.39 29.35
N VAL A 877 19.74 -32.68 30.35
CA VAL A 877 20.32 -33.25 31.58
C VAL A 877 19.35 -33.19 32.77
N HIS A 878 18.40 -32.25 32.76
CA HIS A 878 17.60 -31.90 33.94
C HIS A 878 16.07 -32.04 33.77
N LEU A 879 15.58 -32.37 32.58
CA LEU A 879 14.16 -32.67 32.32
C LEU A 879 14.03 -34.11 31.81
N ASP A 880 13.30 -34.96 32.54
CA ASP A 880 13.00 -36.34 32.12
C ASP A 880 12.16 -36.38 30.83
N ASP A 881 11.33 -35.35 30.63
CA ASP A 881 10.57 -35.09 29.41
C ASP A 881 10.43 -33.56 29.21
N GLU A 882 10.96 -33.04 28.10
CA GLU A 882 10.85 -31.63 27.77
C GLU A 882 9.44 -31.25 27.26
N GLU A 883 8.64 -32.17 26.72
CA GLU A 883 7.33 -31.82 26.15
C GLU A 883 6.26 -31.60 27.23
N THR A 884 6.36 -32.26 28.39
CA THR A 884 5.42 -32.11 29.52
C THR A 884 5.86 -31.12 30.60
N ALA A 885 7.15 -30.76 30.68
CA ALA A 885 7.64 -29.75 31.63
C ALA A 885 7.01 -28.36 31.39
N SER A 886 6.56 -27.68 32.45
CA SER A 886 5.92 -26.38 32.31
C SER A 886 6.91 -25.27 31.91
N VAL A 887 6.38 -24.20 31.32
CA VAL A 887 7.19 -23.04 30.88
C VAL A 887 8.04 -22.46 32.01
N GLN A 888 7.55 -22.49 33.25
CA GLN A 888 8.29 -21.94 34.39
C GLN A 888 9.40 -22.89 34.87
N GLU A 889 9.14 -24.20 34.94
CA GLU A 889 10.18 -25.21 35.26
C GLU A 889 11.31 -25.19 34.24
N LYS A 890 11.00 -25.08 32.93
CA LYS A 890 11.99 -24.92 31.86
C LYS A 890 12.87 -23.66 32.01
N ILE A 891 12.33 -22.60 32.61
CA ILE A 891 13.07 -21.36 32.88
C ILE A 891 13.95 -21.52 34.11
N ASP A 892 13.39 -22.04 35.21
CA ASP A 892 14.09 -22.15 36.50
C ASP A 892 15.28 -23.13 36.44
N VAL A 893 15.16 -24.22 35.68
CA VAL A 893 16.24 -25.19 35.43
C VAL A 893 17.48 -24.55 34.80
N VAL A 894 17.31 -23.66 33.81
CA VAL A 894 18.43 -23.09 33.04
C VAL A 894 18.88 -21.71 33.53
N TRP A 895 18.08 -21.05 34.37
CA TRP A 895 18.26 -19.63 34.75
C TRP A 895 19.68 -19.30 35.20
N ALA A 896 20.24 -20.08 36.13
CA ALA A 896 21.54 -19.82 36.73
C ALA A 896 22.72 -19.94 35.75
N GLU A 897 22.59 -20.74 34.69
CA GLU A 897 23.58 -20.89 33.64
C GLU A 897 23.44 -19.80 32.56
N ILE A 898 22.21 -19.48 32.17
CA ILE A 898 21.92 -18.57 31.06
C ILE A 898 22.03 -17.09 31.45
N HIS A 899 21.70 -16.73 32.70
CA HIS A 899 21.78 -15.35 33.20
C HIS A 899 23.15 -14.68 32.95
N PRO A 900 24.30 -15.23 33.41
CA PRO A 900 25.60 -14.61 33.17
C PRO A 900 26.01 -14.59 31.69
N LEU A 901 25.55 -15.55 30.88
CA LEU A 901 25.82 -15.57 29.44
C LEU A 901 25.08 -14.45 28.69
N VAL A 902 23.83 -14.17 29.07
CA VAL A 902 23.05 -13.05 28.52
C VAL A 902 23.61 -11.71 29.00
N VAL A 903 23.97 -11.56 30.29
CA VAL A 903 24.67 -10.38 30.81
C VAL A 903 25.92 -10.06 29.98
N ALA A 904 26.77 -11.06 29.75
CA ALA A 904 27.98 -10.91 28.94
C ALA A 904 27.70 -10.61 27.45
N ARG A 905 26.51 -10.97 26.93
CA ARG A 905 26.09 -10.71 25.55
C ARG A 905 25.65 -9.27 25.32
N GLU A 906 24.90 -8.69 26.25
CA GLU A 906 24.37 -7.32 26.12
C GLU A 906 25.50 -6.27 26.06
N GLU A 907 26.59 -6.48 26.79
CA GLU A 907 27.79 -5.63 26.77
C GLU A 907 28.57 -5.62 25.43
N ILE A 908 28.26 -6.53 24.50
CA ILE A 908 28.95 -6.60 23.19
C ILE A 908 28.54 -5.42 22.29
N LEU A 909 27.25 -5.10 22.22
CA LEU A 909 26.68 -4.07 21.33
C LEU A 909 26.10 -2.90 22.13
N THR A 910 26.99 -2.09 22.67
CA THR A 910 26.64 -0.81 23.30
C THR A 910 26.89 0.35 22.34
N TYR A 911 26.37 1.53 22.66
CA TYR A 911 26.68 2.76 21.92
C TYR A 911 28.19 3.03 21.87
N LYS A 912 28.91 2.77 22.99
CA LYS A 912 30.35 2.99 23.12
C LYS A 912 31.15 2.04 22.21
N THR A 913 30.80 0.75 22.17
CA THR A 913 31.49 -0.21 21.26
C THR A 913 31.17 0.07 19.80
N PHE A 914 29.92 0.41 19.47
CA PHE A 914 29.52 0.76 18.10
C PHE A 914 30.26 2.00 17.56
N MET A 915 30.28 3.10 18.32
CA MET A 915 30.93 4.35 17.92
C MET A 915 32.45 4.24 17.84
N ALA A 916 33.09 3.47 18.74
CA ALA A 916 34.52 3.16 18.65
C ALA A 916 34.86 2.34 17.37
N CYS A 917 33.92 1.55 16.86
CA CYS A 917 34.04 0.89 15.55
C CYS A 917 33.94 1.88 14.38
N LEU A 918 33.16 2.96 14.51
CA LEU A 918 33.17 4.10 13.58
C LEU A 918 34.42 4.98 13.71
N GLY A 919 35.23 4.78 14.76
CA GLY A 919 36.43 5.58 15.03
C GLY A 919 36.15 6.93 15.70
N GLU A 920 34.92 7.14 16.17
CA GLU A 920 34.57 8.27 17.03
C GLU A 920 34.98 7.97 18.47
N GLN A 921 35.57 8.95 19.15
CA GLN A 921 35.74 8.89 20.60
C GLN A 921 34.42 9.27 21.28
N VAL A 922 34.13 8.58 22.38
CA VAL A 922 32.92 8.69 23.20
C VAL A 922 33.40 8.91 24.63
N GLY A 923 32.92 9.96 25.29
CA GLY A 923 33.26 10.22 26.69
C GLY A 923 32.69 9.15 27.62
N ASP A 924 33.15 9.10 28.86
CA ASP A 924 32.55 8.19 29.86
C ASP A 924 31.12 8.62 30.25
N ASP A 925 30.73 9.86 29.96
CA ASP A 925 29.39 10.43 30.16
C ASP A 925 28.38 10.17 29.02
N ASP A 926 28.79 9.64 27.86
CA ASP A 926 27.99 9.52 26.60
C ASP A 926 27.24 8.18 26.43
#